data_AF-A0A1Y4JMY0-F1
#
_entry.id   AF-A0A1Y4JMY0-F1
#
_cell.length_a   1.000
_cell.length_b   1.000
_cell.length_c   1.000
_cell.angle_alpha   90.00
_cell.angle_beta   90.00
_cell.angle_gamma   90.00
#
_symmetry.space_group_name_H-M   'P 1'
#
loop_
_entity.id
_entity.type
_entity.pdbx_description
1 polymer ?
#
loop_
_entity_poly.entity_id
_entity_poly.type
_entity_poly.pdbx_seq_one_letter_code
_entity_poly.pdbx_strand_id
1 'polypeptide(L)'
;MRYFLFILLAGLLGACSDEGELNGAVGTDSLELSKKELKLSNVATSSTVDITATGEWLATVVEPATNDAEQAWLTLSKSNGTGNDELRLFVAENTDGAKRTGKVKVTMAGAGSTLEQEIAIEQLGSDPDILFEFTSEPISFRGAEVELKVVANMEWKMDIDEQCDWIEVVEETPVTRNFSEQILKLEVALNTGNARTTELVFSTVGEYKLQRVLKVMQEAVNGVAAIEQDEYTIPYKCRTLVIPFTQEGDEPVENFDAIPSEAWITHNKRESTSNEIVLTIADNEDFLPRTSTVRILDKTITIFQYGKPDTGIGDDKSAEALAFPGAEGGGRFTTGGRGGVLYKVTNLDDYGLGETPIEGSLRYGIEQIQGPRTIVFDVDGTIELKRGIYLVDYPDLSIIGQTAPGEGITLKNYNFSFNLSKDPEKGAGNSINAIVRFLRIRPGDACSDYAEDAIGGRYFKNGIIDHVTAGWSVDETLTFYGVQNFTAQWCIASESLNLSNHAKGAHGYGAMFSGDNTTFHHILLAHHGSRCPRISDLSEPGTQGSYDYCGYFDVRNNVYYNWSESGFGSYGGKYATFNLTNCYYKPGPATGTGYKSYRVLSTDPTARAYISDNYIEGNSKVSSDNWTDGVWAQFDKSLVEQGVSDEEKQAMKMADYQPFSKVTSHTAQVAYERVLDYAGASLRRDEIDRRIIGEVRAGSAPYKGSKMSYWDEKGNLVTLKDSDKKPGIIDTPSDAAGGYVEMKKGYLWPDSDNDGIPDIWELAYGLNPEDPSDANVISSSVDPNGRYSNLEVYFHNLVQHIVYYQNQGGQPMERK
;
A
#
# COMPACT_ATOMS: atom_id res chain seq x y z
N MET A 1 -26.28 48.17 -46.37
CA MET A 1 -26.66 48.04 -47.80
C MET A 1 -25.61 47.18 -48.48
N ARG A 2 -26.05 46.01 -48.99
CA ARG A 2 -25.43 45.09 -49.98
C ARG A 2 -23.91 45.06 -50.17
N TYR A 3 -23.34 43.85 -50.08
CA TYR A 3 -22.27 43.19 -50.88
C TYR A 3 -21.86 41.93 -50.07
N PHE A 4 -21.65 40.70 -50.54
CA PHE A 4 -21.32 40.09 -51.84
C PHE A 4 -21.88 38.65 -51.90
N LEU A 5 -22.03 38.12 -53.12
CA LEU A 5 -22.40 36.73 -53.46
C LEU A 5 -21.25 36.10 -54.30
N PHE A 6 -21.08 34.79 -54.14
CA PHE A 6 -20.32 33.78 -54.93
C PHE A 6 -18.86 33.45 -54.59
N ILE A 7 -18.60 32.16 -54.33
CA ILE A 7 -17.80 31.16 -55.12
C ILE A 7 -17.94 29.80 -54.37
N LEU A 8 -18.49 28.71 -54.93
CA LEU A 8 -17.94 27.70 -55.87
C LEU A 8 -16.94 26.68 -55.26
N LEU A 9 -17.26 25.39 -55.46
CA LEU A 9 -16.37 24.22 -55.67
C LEU A 9 -15.30 23.81 -54.63
N ALA A 10 -15.52 22.66 -53.98
CA ALA A 10 -14.65 21.46 -53.99
C ALA A 10 -15.34 20.36 -53.15
N GLY A 11 -15.43 19.08 -53.54
CA GLY A 11 -14.76 18.39 -54.62
C GLY A 11 -15.54 17.19 -55.15
N LEU A 12 -15.55 17.09 -56.47
CA LEU A 12 -15.67 15.85 -57.23
C LEU A 12 -15.13 16.13 -58.63
N LEU A 13 -13.82 15.92 -58.80
CA LEU A 13 -13.21 15.48 -60.04
C LEU A 13 -12.18 14.40 -59.68
N GLY A 14 -12.49 13.20 -60.16
CA GLY A 14 -11.68 12.00 -60.09
C GLY A 14 -12.39 10.90 -60.88
N ALA A 15 -12.78 11.21 -62.12
CA ALA A 15 -13.15 10.20 -63.10
C ALA A 15 -11.94 9.97 -64.01
N CYS A 16 -11.67 8.68 -64.22
CA CYS A 16 -10.91 8.02 -65.29
C CYS A 16 -9.45 7.60 -65.02
N SER A 17 -9.34 6.26 -65.08
CA SER A 17 -8.24 5.40 -65.51
C SER A 17 -6.96 5.39 -64.68
N ASP A 18 -6.78 4.34 -63.88
CA ASP A 18 -5.95 3.23 -64.34
C ASP A 18 -6.31 1.91 -63.66
N GLU A 19 -5.98 0.85 -64.37
CA GLU A 19 -6.43 -0.53 -64.26
C GLU A 19 -6.04 -1.22 -62.94
N GLY A 20 -6.83 -2.22 -62.55
CA GLY A 20 -6.28 -3.40 -61.90
C GLY A 20 -6.92 -3.79 -60.57
N GLU A 21 -7.67 -4.88 -60.64
CA GLU A 21 -7.94 -5.82 -59.54
C GLU A 21 -9.04 -5.46 -58.53
N LEU A 22 -10.27 -5.73 -58.99
CA LEU A 22 -11.42 -6.09 -58.16
C LEU A 22 -11.07 -7.23 -57.18
N ASN A 23 -10.73 -6.88 -55.94
CA ASN A 23 -11.05 -7.72 -54.80
C ASN A 23 -12.40 -7.26 -54.26
N GLY A 24 -13.40 -8.13 -54.37
CA GLY A 24 -14.75 -7.87 -53.89
C GLY A 24 -14.76 -7.61 -52.39
N ALA A 25 -14.94 -6.36 -51.99
CA ALA A 25 -15.45 -6.03 -50.68
C ALA A 25 -16.91 -6.48 -50.65
N VAL A 26 -17.19 -7.58 -49.96
CA VAL A 26 -18.54 -7.96 -49.57
C VAL A 26 -19.06 -6.80 -48.73
N GLY A 27 -19.98 -6.00 -49.28
CA GLY A 27 -20.67 -4.97 -48.50
C GLY A 27 -21.31 -5.65 -47.29
N THR A 28 -20.94 -5.22 -46.09
CA THR A 28 -21.57 -5.69 -44.84
C THR A 28 -23.04 -5.36 -44.88
N ASP A 29 -23.91 -6.35 -44.69
CA ASP A 29 -25.35 -6.12 -44.61
C ASP A 29 -25.68 -5.18 -43.45
N SER A 30 -26.50 -4.15 -43.69
CA SER A 30 -26.96 -3.23 -42.65
C SER A 30 -28.46 -2.96 -42.75
N LEU A 31 -29.08 -2.77 -41.59
CA LEU A 31 -30.49 -2.38 -41.44
C LEU A 31 -30.62 -1.45 -40.22
N GLU A 32 -30.91 -0.18 -40.48
CA GLU A 32 -31.06 0.86 -39.46
C GLU A 32 -32.37 1.63 -39.66
N LEU A 33 -32.95 2.11 -38.56
CA LEU A 33 -34.19 2.88 -38.53
C LEU A 33 -33.91 4.27 -37.97
N SER A 34 -34.47 5.33 -38.56
CA SER A 34 -34.33 6.69 -38.01
C SER A 34 -35.03 6.88 -36.66
N LYS A 35 -35.97 5.98 -36.31
CA LYS A 35 -36.66 5.94 -35.02
C LYS A 35 -36.94 4.49 -34.60
N LYS A 36 -36.61 4.15 -33.36
CA LYS A 36 -36.92 2.84 -32.73
C LYS A 36 -38.13 2.91 -31.80
N GLU A 37 -38.55 4.11 -31.42
CA GLU A 37 -39.75 4.34 -30.63
C GLU A 37 -40.57 5.49 -31.21
N LEU A 38 -41.88 5.42 -31.05
CA LEU A 38 -42.82 6.50 -31.37
C LEU A 38 -43.79 6.68 -30.20
N LYS A 39 -43.79 7.86 -29.60
CA LYS A 39 -44.81 8.26 -28.62
C LYS A 39 -45.80 9.19 -29.30
N LEU A 40 -47.07 8.87 -29.23
CA LEU A 40 -48.12 9.53 -29.99
C LEU A 40 -49.28 9.94 -29.08
N SER A 41 -49.94 11.04 -29.42
CA SER A 41 -51.17 11.45 -28.74
C SER A 41 -52.35 10.58 -29.13
N ASN A 42 -53.45 10.77 -28.42
CA ASN A 42 -54.66 9.99 -28.61
C ASN A 42 -55.38 10.28 -29.94
N VAL A 43 -54.99 11.31 -30.70
CA VAL A 43 -55.62 11.63 -31.99
C VAL A 43 -55.08 10.78 -33.13
N ALA A 44 -55.88 10.60 -34.18
CA ALA A 44 -55.44 9.94 -35.39
C ALA A 44 -54.27 10.72 -36.04
N THR A 45 -53.20 10.02 -36.38
CA THR A 45 -51.97 10.63 -36.91
C THR A 45 -51.21 9.68 -37.83
N SER A 46 -50.13 10.17 -38.41
CA SER A 46 -49.16 9.33 -39.12
C SER A 46 -47.75 9.78 -38.81
N SER A 47 -46.83 8.84 -38.67
CA SER A 47 -45.40 9.11 -38.48
C SER A 47 -44.58 8.42 -39.56
N THR A 48 -43.52 9.06 -40.03
CA THR A 48 -42.58 8.48 -40.99
C THR A 48 -41.33 8.01 -40.25
N VAL A 49 -40.87 6.81 -40.59
CA VAL A 49 -39.58 6.23 -40.15
C VAL A 49 -38.78 5.92 -41.41
N ASP A 50 -37.58 6.50 -41.49
CA ASP A 50 -36.66 6.25 -42.59
C ASP A 50 -35.91 4.96 -42.31
N ILE A 51 -35.78 4.11 -43.32
CA ILE A 51 -35.10 2.83 -43.27
C ILE A 51 -33.84 2.98 -44.12
N THR A 52 -32.68 2.70 -43.52
CA THR A 52 -31.41 2.58 -44.23
C THR A 52 -31.07 1.10 -44.30
N ALA A 53 -31.00 0.55 -45.51
CA ALA A 53 -30.81 -0.88 -45.70
C ALA A 53 -29.92 -1.18 -46.92
N THR A 54 -29.15 -2.26 -46.86
CA THR A 54 -28.32 -2.71 -48.00
C THR A 54 -29.05 -3.64 -48.96
N GLY A 55 -30.28 -4.07 -48.63
CA GLY A 55 -31.05 -5.06 -49.39
C GLY A 55 -32.56 -4.89 -49.29
N GLU A 56 -33.30 -5.93 -49.69
CA GLU A 56 -34.76 -5.98 -49.57
C GLU A 56 -35.19 -6.24 -48.13
N TRP A 57 -36.11 -5.43 -47.64
CA TRP A 57 -36.62 -5.52 -46.27
C TRP A 57 -38.14 -5.70 -46.27
N LEU A 58 -38.64 -6.31 -45.20
CA LEU A 58 -40.06 -6.53 -44.92
C LEU A 58 -40.44 -5.80 -43.63
N ALA A 59 -41.60 -5.15 -43.60
CA ALA A 59 -42.14 -4.52 -42.40
C ALA A 59 -43.51 -5.11 -42.06
N THR A 60 -43.69 -5.52 -40.80
CA THR A 60 -44.92 -6.16 -40.31
C THR A 60 -45.34 -5.57 -38.98
N VAL A 61 -46.63 -5.24 -38.84
CA VAL A 61 -47.22 -4.95 -37.53
C VAL A 61 -47.34 -6.25 -36.76
N VAL A 62 -46.56 -6.41 -35.69
CA VAL A 62 -46.57 -7.62 -34.86
C VAL A 62 -47.48 -7.46 -33.64
N GLU A 63 -47.75 -6.22 -33.22
CA GLU A 63 -48.72 -5.90 -32.16
C GLU A 63 -49.55 -4.66 -32.56
N PRO A 64 -50.90 -4.72 -32.57
CA PRO A 64 -51.73 -5.92 -32.38
C PRO A 64 -51.70 -6.81 -33.63
N ALA A 65 -51.57 -8.12 -33.45
CA ALA A 65 -51.70 -9.08 -34.55
C ALA A 65 -53.18 -9.26 -34.94
N THR A 66 -53.71 -8.39 -35.81
CA THR A 66 -55.06 -8.52 -36.37
C THR A 66 -55.01 -8.59 -37.90
N ASN A 67 -55.80 -9.51 -38.47
CA ASN A 67 -55.99 -9.65 -39.91
C ASN A 67 -57.24 -8.88 -40.41
N ASP A 68 -57.91 -8.15 -39.51
CA ASP A 68 -59.12 -7.39 -39.81
C ASP A 68 -58.76 -5.90 -39.96
N ALA A 69 -58.80 -5.41 -41.21
CA ALA A 69 -58.45 -4.03 -41.56
C ALA A 69 -59.40 -2.99 -40.92
N GLU A 70 -60.61 -3.38 -40.53
CA GLU A 70 -61.56 -2.49 -39.83
C GLU A 70 -61.30 -2.39 -38.32
N GLN A 71 -60.47 -3.30 -37.76
CA GLN A 71 -60.09 -3.32 -36.34
C GLN A 71 -58.61 -2.94 -36.09
N ALA A 72 -57.82 -2.73 -37.15
CA ALA A 72 -56.40 -2.40 -37.05
C ALA A 72 -56.20 -0.90 -36.78
N TRP A 73 -55.85 -0.53 -35.54
CA TRP A 73 -55.55 0.85 -35.18
C TRP A 73 -54.16 1.32 -35.64
N LEU A 74 -53.28 0.39 -36.04
CA LEU A 74 -51.93 0.64 -36.54
C LEU A 74 -51.77 -0.03 -37.90
N THR A 75 -51.44 0.74 -38.93
CA THR A 75 -51.25 0.25 -40.30
C THR A 75 -50.00 0.86 -40.95
N LEU A 76 -49.46 0.20 -41.97
CA LEU A 76 -48.24 0.62 -42.68
C LEU A 76 -48.59 1.08 -44.10
N SER A 77 -47.87 2.07 -44.63
CA SER A 77 -47.99 2.49 -46.03
C SER A 77 -47.62 1.40 -47.03
N LYS A 78 -46.72 0.51 -46.63
CA LYS A 78 -46.22 -0.64 -47.39
C LYS A 78 -45.65 -1.70 -46.44
N SER A 79 -45.57 -2.94 -46.90
CA SER A 79 -45.05 -4.08 -46.13
C SER A 79 -43.66 -4.55 -46.57
N ASN A 80 -43.07 -3.89 -47.56
CA ASN A 80 -41.72 -4.17 -48.06
C ASN A 80 -41.12 -2.93 -48.73
N GLY A 81 -39.80 -2.96 -48.91
CA GLY A 81 -39.03 -2.00 -49.70
C GLY A 81 -37.65 -2.52 -50.03
N THR A 82 -36.86 -1.73 -50.78
CA THR A 82 -35.52 -2.12 -51.22
C THR A 82 -34.56 -0.97 -50.99
N GLY A 83 -33.44 -1.26 -50.32
CA GLY A 83 -32.46 -0.23 -49.99
C GLY A 83 -33.02 0.83 -49.04
N ASN A 84 -32.44 2.03 -49.10
CA ASN A 84 -32.90 3.16 -48.31
C ASN A 84 -34.28 3.64 -48.77
N ASP A 85 -35.23 3.73 -47.86
CA ASP A 85 -36.63 4.00 -48.19
C ASP A 85 -37.42 4.47 -46.95
N GLU A 86 -38.57 5.11 -47.15
CA GLU A 86 -39.40 5.65 -46.06
C GLU A 86 -40.59 4.73 -45.74
N LEU A 87 -40.80 4.39 -44.48
CA LEU A 87 -41.97 3.67 -43.99
C LEU A 87 -42.88 4.62 -43.21
N ARG A 88 -44.11 4.83 -43.70
CA ARG A 88 -45.10 5.66 -43.01
C ARG A 88 -46.08 4.77 -42.24
N LEU A 89 -46.18 5.02 -40.94
CA LEU A 89 -47.10 4.34 -40.02
C LEU A 89 -48.33 5.24 -39.85
N PHE A 90 -49.52 4.67 -40.05
CA PHE A 90 -50.80 5.34 -39.80
C PHE A 90 -51.41 4.79 -38.53
N VAL A 91 -51.83 5.71 -37.66
CA VAL A 91 -52.32 5.39 -36.32
C VAL A 91 -53.69 6.02 -36.16
N ALA A 92 -54.71 5.20 -35.91
CA ALA A 92 -56.07 5.65 -35.68
C ALA A 92 -56.20 6.41 -34.35
N GLU A 93 -57.29 7.13 -34.16
CA GLU A 93 -57.61 7.76 -32.87
C GLU A 93 -57.78 6.68 -31.78
N ASN A 94 -57.32 6.97 -30.57
CA ASN A 94 -57.55 6.15 -29.40
C ASN A 94 -58.56 6.85 -28.49
N THR A 95 -59.82 6.42 -28.57
CA THR A 95 -60.90 6.96 -27.75
C THR A 95 -61.06 6.23 -26.41
N ASP A 96 -60.37 5.11 -26.23
CA ASP A 96 -60.37 4.35 -24.97
C ASP A 96 -59.64 5.13 -23.87
N GLY A 97 -60.01 4.92 -22.60
CA GLY A 97 -59.36 5.57 -21.46
C GLY A 97 -57.87 5.24 -21.40
N ALA A 98 -57.52 3.95 -21.45
CA ALA A 98 -56.14 3.50 -21.35
C ALA A 98 -55.30 3.81 -22.60
N LYS A 99 -54.02 4.09 -22.39
CA LYS A 99 -53.02 4.07 -23.46
C LYS A 99 -52.89 2.68 -24.08
N ARG A 100 -52.48 2.62 -25.34
CA ARG A 100 -52.26 1.36 -26.08
C ARG A 100 -50.87 1.30 -26.67
N THR A 101 -50.36 0.08 -26.85
CA THR A 101 -49.02 -0.19 -27.36
C THR A 101 -49.09 -1.02 -28.64
N GLY A 102 -48.19 -0.75 -29.57
CA GLY A 102 -48.02 -1.51 -30.80
C GLY A 102 -46.55 -1.72 -31.12
N LYS A 103 -46.28 -2.65 -32.03
CA LYS A 103 -44.92 -2.95 -32.49
C LYS A 103 -44.91 -3.22 -33.97
N VAL A 104 -43.93 -2.64 -34.65
CA VAL A 104 -43.62 -2.92 -36.05
C VAL A 104 -42.24 -3.54 -36.11
N LYS A 105 -42.15 -4.72 -36.71
CA LYS A 105 -40.89 -5.41 -36.93
C LYS A 105 -40.46 -5.20 -38.37
N VAL A 106 -39.21 -4.77 -38.56
CA VAL A 106 -38.57 -4.63 -39.87
C VAL A 106 -37.45 -5.66 -39.98
N THR A 107 -37.46 -6.48 -41.02
CA THR A 107 -36.48 -7.56 -41.21
C THR A 107 -35.85 -7.52 -42.58
N MET A 108 -34.55 -7.77 -42.67
CA MET A 108 -33.80 -7.89 -43.93
C MET A 108 -33.01 -9.21 -43.94
N ALA A 109 -33.02 -9.92 -45.07
CA ALA A 109 -32.22 -11.13 -45.23
C ALA A 109 -30.76 -10.75 -45.55
N GLY A 110 -29.83 -11.07 -44.66
CA GLY A 110 -28.40 -10.91 -44.88
C GLY A 110 -27.70 -12.20 -45.32
N ALA A 111 -26.42 -12.09 -45.65
CA ALA A 111 -25.50 -13.16 -46.08
C ALA A 111 -25.15 -14.14 -44.94
N GLY A 112 -26.18 -14.79 -44.37
CA GLY A 112 -26.05 -15.85 -43.36
C GLY A 112 -26.96 -15.70 -42.14
N SER A 113 -27.62 -14.55 -41.94
CA SER A 113 -28.59 -14.33 -40.86
C SER A 113 -29.63 -13.26 -41.24
N THR A 114 -30.77 -13.24 -40.56
CA THR A 114 -31.79 -12.19 -40.70
C THR A 114 -31.47 -11.04 -39.75
N LEU A 115 -31.30 -9.82 -40.28
CA LEU A 115 -31.22 -8.62 -39.47
C LEU A 115 -32.62 -8.16 -39.12
N GLU A 116 -32.85 -7.82 -37.85
CA GLU A 116 -34.16 -7.43 -37.34
C GLU A 116 -34.06 -6.12 -36.55
N GLN A 117 -34.98 -5.20 -36.80
CA GLN A 117 -35.17 -3.97 -36.03
C GLN A 117 -36.64 -3.87 -35.61
N GLU A 118 -36.90 -3.22 -34.48
CA GLU A 118 -38.24 -3.03 -33.96
C GLU A 118 -38.53 -1.54 -33.76
N ILE A 119 -39.75 -1.14 -34.08
CA ILE A 119 -40.34 0.15 -33.74
C ILE A 119 -41.39 -0.12 -32.67
N ALA A 120 -41.18 0.37 -31.47
CA ALA A 120 -42.19 0.35 -30.40
C ALA A 120 -43.07 1.60 -30.50
N ILE A 121 -44.39 1.44 -30.50
CA ILE A 121 -45.35 2.53 -30.59
C ILE A 121 -46.16 2.55 -29.29
N GLU A 122 -46.20 3.71 -28.63
CA GLU A 122 -47.15 3.97 -27.55
C GLU A 122 -48.05 5.14 -27.95
N GLN A 123 -49.36 4.92 -27.87
CA GLN A 123 -50.35 5.96 -28.12
C GLN A 123 -51.16 6.21 -26.86
N LEU A 124 -51.26 7.50 -26.47
CA LEU A 124 -52.12 7.92 -25.37
C LEU A 124 -53.58 7.50 -25.59
N GLY A 125 -54.31 7.29 -24.50
CA GLY A 125 -55.77 7.19 -24.49
C GLY A 125 -56.41 8.52 -24.11
N SER A 126 -57.70 8.48 -23.77
CA SER A 126 -58.42 9.64 -23.24
C SER A 126 -58.13 9.89 -21.75
N ASP A 127 -57.61 8.92 -21.00
CA ASP A 127 -57.17 9.14 -19.62
C ASP A 127 -55.90 10.00 -19.59
N PRO A 128 -55.76 10.91 -18.61
CA PRO A 128 -54.62 11.80 -18.58
C PRO A 128 -53.29 11.05 -18.33
N ASP A 129 -52.32 11.19 -19.24
CA ASP A 129 -50.99 10.58 -19.14
C ASP A 129 -49.90 11.39 -19.89
N ILE A 130 -48.62 11.09 -19.62
CA ILE A 130 -47.44 11.72 -20.21
C ILE A 130 -46.48 10.63 -20.73
N LEU A 131 -46.01 10.77 -21.97
CA LEU A 131 -45.01 9.92 -22.61
C LEU A 131 -43.76 10.73 -23.00
N PHE A 132 -42.61 10.07 -23.02
CA PHE A 132 -41.31 10.64 -23.39
C PHE A 132 -40.72 9.95 -24.62
N GLU A 133 -40.31 10.73 -25.61
CA GLU A 133 -39.44 10.28 -26.70
C GLU A 133 -38.06 10.92 -26.44
N PHE A 134 -37.15 10.12 -25.86
CA PHE A 134 -35.80 10.48 -25.44
C PHE A 134 -34.86 9.28 -25.62
N THR A 135 -33.60 9.51 -25.98
CA THR A 135 -32.62 8.41 -26.10
C THR A 135 -32.28 7.85 -24.71
N SER A 136 -32.34 6.52 -24.56
CA SER A 136 -31.94 5.86 -23.32
C SER A 136 -30.41 5.73 -23.17
N GLU A 137 -29.64 6.14 -24.17
CA GLU A 137 -28.18 6.11 -24.12
C GLU A 137 -27.64 7.20 -23.18
N PRO A 138 -26.57 6.91 -22.41
CA PRO A 138 -25.90 7.92 -21.60
C PRO A 138 -25.43 9.11 -22.45
N ILE A 139 -25.62 10.32 -21.94
CA ILE A 139 -25.11 11.53 -22.58
C ILE A 139 -23.58 11.54 -22.42
N SER A 140 -22.86 11.87 -23.50
CA SER A 140 -21.40 12.00 -23.45
C SER A 140 -20.95 12.95 -22.33
N PHE A 141 -19.81 12.63 -21.71
CA PHE A 141 -19.17 13.51 -20.73
C PHE A 141 -18.87 14.90 -21.29
N ARG A 142 -18.72 15.06 -22.61
CA ARG A 142 -18.42 16.34 -23.27
C ARG A 142 -19.53 17.39 -23.10
N GLY A 143 -20.74 16.98 -22.69
CA GLY A 143 -21.91 17.83 -22.71
C GLY A 143 -22.49 17.93 -24.13
N ALA A 144 -23.77 18.26 -24.23
CA ALA A 144 -24.49 18.37 -25.50
C ALA A 144 -25.81 19.11 -25.32
N GLU A 145 -26.33 19.65 -26.42
CA GLU A 145 -27.76 19.97 -26.52
C GLU A 145 -28.52 18.68 -26.86
N VAL A 146 -29.50 18.32 -26.03
CA VAL A 146 -30.34 17.13 -26.24
C VAL A 146 -31.81 17.53 -26.36
N GLU A 147 -32.52 16.89 -27.28
CA GLU A 147 -33.95 17.11 -27.48
C GLU A 147 -34.77 16.07 -26.71
N LEU A 148 -35.69 16.54 -25.88
CA LEU A 148 -36.70 15.75 -25.18
C LEU A 148 -38.08 16.09 -25.74
N LYS A 149 -38.70 15.13 -26.42
CA LYS A 149 -40.09 15.28 -26.85
C LYS A 149 -41.04 14.71 -25.81
N VAL A 150 -41.93 15.56 -25.32
CA VAL A 150 -42.97 15.24 -24.33
C VAL A 150 -44.31 15.18 -25.04
N VAL A 151 -45.01 14.06 -24.88
CA VAL A 151 -46.34 13.84 -25.46
C VAL A 151 -47.35 13.68 -24.33
N ALA A 152 -48.28 14.61 -24.21
CA ALA A 152 -49.25 14.65 -23.11
C ALA A 152 -50.61 15.13 -23.61
N ASN A 153 -51.69 14.59 -23.07
CA ASN A 153 -53.08 15.02 -23.32
C ASN A 153 -53.61 15.94 -22.21
N MET A 154 -52.72 16.52 -21.41
CA MET A 154 -53.02 17.40 -20.29
C MET A 154 -51.91 18.41 -20.03
N GLU A 155 -52.20 19.42 -19.22
CA GLU A 155 -51.21 20.39 -18.77
C GLU A 155 -50.29 19.79 -17.70
N TRP A 156 -49.00 20.04 -17.84
CA TRP A 156 -47.95 19.53 -16.98
C TRP A 156 -46.90 20.60 -16.71
N LYS A 157 -46.10 20.39 -15.66
CA LYS A 157 -44.88 21.13 -15.35
C LYS A 157 -43.73 20.16 -15.15
N MET A 158 -42.53 20.57 -15.52
CA MET A 158 -41.30 19.83 -15.26
C MET A 158 -40.54 20.51 -14.12
N ASP A 159 -40.14 19.71 -13.13
CA ASP A 159 -39.21 20.10 -12.10
C ASP A 159 -37.93 19.25 -12.28
N ILE A 160 -36.78 19.92 -12.26
CA ILE A 160 -35.46 19.26 -12.21
C ILE A 160 -35.07 19.15 -10.74
N ASP A 161 -34.42 18.05 -10.34
CA ASP A 161 -33.90 17.89 -8.98
C ASP A 161 -33.10 19.15 -8.57
N GLU A 162 -33.40 19.72 -7.39
CA GLU A 162 -32.74 20.93 -6.89
C GLU A 162 -31.22 20.76 -6.74
N GLN A 163 -30.73 19.52 -6.67
CA GLN A 163 -29.29 19.19 -6.62
C GLN A 163 -28.64 19.11 -8.01
N CYS A 164 -29.42 19.18 -9.09
CA CYS A 164 -28.91 19.12 -10.45
C CYS A 164 -28.63 20.53 -10.98
N ASP A 165 -27.34 20.84 -11.12
CA ASP A 165 -26.81 22.10 -11.64
C ASP A 165 -26.28 21.99 -13.08
N TRP A 166 -26.46 20.83 -13.73
CA TRP A 166 -25.79 20.48 -14.99
C TRP A 166 -26.72 20.21 -16.17
N ILE A 167 -28.03 20.34 -15.99
CA ILE A 167 -29.03 20.34 -17.07
C ILE A 167 -29.85 21.62 -16.97
N GLU A 168 -29.95 22.37 -18.06
CA GLU A 168 -30.79 23.56 -18.17
C GLU A 168 -31.74 23.46 -19.37
N VAL A 169 -32.97 23.97 -19.25
CA VAL A 169 -33.89 24.09 -20.38
C VAL A 169 -33.60 25.40 -21.11
N VAL A 170 -33.14 25.32 -22.36
CA VAL A 170 -32.69 26.49 -23.13
C VAL A 170 -33.70 26.95 -24.19
N GLU A 171 -34.57 26.06 -24.65
CA GLU A 171 -35.66 26.41 -25.57
C GLU A 171 -36.88 25.52 -25.31
N GLU A 172 -38.06 26.14 -25.33
CA GLU A 172 -39.34 25.46 -25.20
C GLU A 172 -40.21 25.86 -26.40
N THR A 173 -40.57 24.89 -27.25
CA THR A 173 -41.47 25.19 -28.38
C THR A 173 -42.90 25.44 -27.89
N PRO A 174 -43.65 26.39 -28.50
CA PRO A 174 -45.03 26.68 -28.11
C PRO A 174 -45.94 25.47 -28.29
N VAL A 175 -46.86 25.27 -27.35
CA VAL A 175 -47.90 24.24 -27.40
C VAL A 175 -48.64 24.32 -28.73
N THR A 176 -48.59 23.24 -29.51
CA THR A 176 -49.32 23.16 -30.78
C THR A 176 -50.84 23.05 -30.50
N ARG A 177 -51.67 23.57 -31.42
CA ARG A 177 -53.14 23.75 -31.24
C ARG A 177 -53.96 22.49 -30.89
N ASN A 178 -53.34 21.31 -30.83
CA ASN A 178 -53.98 20.03 -30.57
C ASN A 178 -53.62 19.37 -29.22
N PHE A 179 -53.00 20.08 -28.26
CA PHE A 179 -52.69 19.55 -26.91
C PHE A 179 -52.03 18.16 -26.92
N SER A 180 -50.92 18.00 -27.67
CA SER A 180 -50.34 16.67 -27.85
C SER A 180 -48.83 16.55 -27.73
N GLU A 181 -48.04 17.52 -28.19
CA GLU A 181 -46.58 17.35 -28.29
C GLU A 181 -45.84 18.66 -28.00
N GLN A 182 -44.74 18.57 -27.25
CA GLN A 182 -43.83 19.65 -26.94
C GLN A 182 -42.38 19.16 -27.03
N ILE A 183 -41.48 19.99 -27.57
CA ILE A 183 -40.03 19.69 -27.61
C ILE A 183 -39.33 20.63 -26.64
N LEU A 184 -38.63 20.04 -25.68
CA LEU A 184 -37.72 20.70 -24.76
C LEU A 184 -36.30 20.50 -25.28
N LYS A 185 -35.56 21.60 -25.47
CA LYS A 185 -34.11 21.53 -25.67
C LYS A 185 -33.42 21.71 -24.34
N LEU A 186 -32.63 20.71 -23.97
CA LEU A 186 -31.87 20.68 -22.73
C LEU A 186 -30.39 20.90 -23.07
N GLU A 187 -29.77 21.90 -22.47
CA GLU A 187 -28.32 22.07 -22.48
C GLU A 187 -27.73 21.27 -21.32
N VAL A 188 -26.83 20.35 -21.65
CA VAL A 188 -26.16 19.47 -20.68
C VAL A 188 -24.70 19.89 -20.58
N ALA A 189 -24.28 20.33 -19.40
CA ALA A 189 -22.92 20.79 -19.15
C ALA A 189 -21.88 19.67 -19.26
N LEU A 190 -20.62 20.04 -19.52
CA LEU A 190 -19.45 19.14 -19.44
C LEU A 190 -19.41 18.41 -18.08
N ASN A 191 -19.12 17.11 -18.07
CA ASN A 191 -18.84 16.32 -16.88
C ASN A 191 -17.34 16.02 -16.79
N THR A 192 -16.67 16.57 -15.77
CA THR A 192 -15.25 16.31 -15.48
C THR A 192 -15.06 15.24 -14.39
N GLY A 193 -16.17 14.72 -13.85
CA GLY A 193 -16.23 13.85 -12.69
C GLY A 193 -16.52 12.38 -13.02
N ASN A 194 -17.11 11.70 -12.05
CA ASN A 194 -17.71 10.37 -12.23
C ASN A 194 -18.99 10.47 -13.05
N ALA A 195 -19.49 9.34 -13.53
CA ALA A 195 -20.81 9.29 -14.16
C ALA A 195 -21.85 9.85 -13.20
N ARG A 196 -22.72 10.72 -13.71
CA ARG A 196 -23.75 11.42 -12.92
C ARG A 196 -25.12 11.13 -13.48
N THR A 197 -26.13 11.28 -12.64
CA THR A 197 -27.51 10.97 -13.01
C THR A 197 -28.46 11.88 -12.26
N THR A 198 -29.54 12.29 -12.92
CA THR A 198 -30.62 13.07 -12.31
C THR A 198 -31.98 12.56 -12.79
N GLU A 199 -33.03 13.00 -12.13
CA GLU A 199 -34.42 12.69 -12.44
C GLU A 199 -35.15 13.97 -12.87
N LEU A 200 -35.71 13.96 -14.08
CA LEU A 200 -36.62 14.99 -14.56
C LEU A 200 -38.05 14.58 -14.19
N VAL A 201 -38.69 15.37 -13.35
CA VAL A 201 -40.00 15.06 -12.77
C VAL A 201 -41.09 15.85 -13.48
N PHE A 202 -41.98 15.14 -14.16
CA PHE A 202 -43.13 15.72 -14.85
C PHE A 202 -44.39 15.51 -14.02
N SER A 203 -45.02 16.60 -13.59
CA SER A 203 -46.22 16.59 -12.75
C SER A 203 -47.36 17.34 -13.41
N THR A 204 -48.58 16.87 -13.19
CA THR A 204 -49.78 17.51 -13.73
C THR A 204 -50.13 18.82 -13.03
N VAL A 205 -50.71 19.75 -13.79
CA VAL A 205 -51.24 21.02 -13.26
C VAL A 205 -52.75 20.88 -13.04
N GLY A 206 -53.23 21.11 -11.81
CA GLY A 206 -54.66 21.07 -11.47
C GLY A 206 -55.05 19.99 -10.44
N GLU A 207 -56.34 19.59 -10.43
CA GLU A 207 -56.89 18.68 -9.42
C GLU A 207 -56.49 17.21 -9.61
N TYR A 208 -56.16 16.81 -10.85
CA TYR A 208 -55.67 15.47 -11.14
C TYR A 208 -54.20 15.35 -10.78
N LYS A 209 -53.81 14.28 -10.08
CA LYS A 209 -52.44 14.04 -9.60
C LYS A 209 -51.81 12.87 -10.34
N LEU A 210 -50.91 13.18 -11.27
CA LEU A 210 -50.08 12.22 -11.99
C LEU A 210 -48.63 12.74 -12.02
N GLN A 211 -47.69 11.80 -11.87
CA GLN A 211 -46.26 12.06 -11.94
C GLN A 211 -45.60 11.02 -12.85
N ARG A 212 -44.65 11.48 -13.67
CA ARG A 212 -43.74 10.66 -14.48
C ARG A 212 -42.31 11.13 -14.25
N VAL A 213 -41.38 10.19 -14.21
CA VAL A 213 -39.97 10.46 -13.94
C VAL A 213 -39.13 9.96 -15.10
N LEU A 214 -38.31 10.82 -15.67
CA LEU A 214 -37.31 10.47 -16.67
C LEU A 214 -35.92 10.55 -16.04
N LYS A 215 -35.23 9.41 -15.97
CA LYS A 215 -33.86 9.33 -15.45
C LYS A 215 -32.86 9.65 -16.55
N VAL A 216 -32.05 10.68 -16.37
CA VAL A 216 -31.02 11.13 -17.34
C VAL A 216 -29.64 10.87 -16.78
N MET A 217 -28.81 10.15 -17.53
CA MET A 217 -27.44 9.79 -17.16
C MET A 217 -26.43 10.49 -18.07
N GLN A 218 -25.33 10.96 -17.49
CA GLN A 218 -24.16 11.45 -18.23
C GLN A 218 -22.91 10.67 -17.83
N GLU A 219 -22.09 10.30 -18.81
CA GLU A 219 -20.85 9.54 -18.64
C GLU A 219 -19.79 10.31 -17.84
N ALA A 220 -18.83 9.58 -17.26
CA ALA A 220 -17.62 10.13 -16.64
C ALA A 220 -16.61 10.63 -17.68
N VAL A 221 -15.65 11.47 -17.28
CA VAL A 221 -14.46 11.76 -18.13
C VAL A 221 -13.75 10.45 -18.48
N ASN A 222 -13.49 10.23 -19.77
CA ASN A 222 -12.93 8.98 -20.30
C ASN A 222 -11.59 9.21 -21.04
N GLY A 223 -10.64 9.90 -20.39
CA GLY A 223 -9.26 10.01 -20.87
C GLY A 223 -8.35 9.04 -20.14
N VAL A 224 -7.27 8.58 -20.79
CA VAL A 224 -6.23 7.76 -20.16
C VAL A 224 -4.98 8.61 -19.98
N ALA A 225 -4.48 8.71 -18.75
CA ALA A 225 -3.22 9.39 -18.44
C ALA A 225 -2.10 8.36 -18.29
N ALA A 226 -0.92 8.68 -18.81
CA ALA A 226 0.32 8.05 -18.39
C ALA A 226 1.04 8.98 -17.42
N ILE A 227 1.35 8.45 -16.24
CA ILE A 227 2.09 9.15 -15.17
C ILE A 227 3.18 8.20 -14.69
N GLU A 228 4.41 8.70 -14.57
CA GLU A 228 5.56 7.89 -14.16
C GLU A 228 5.56 7.56 -12.68
N GLN A 229 5.02 8.47 -11.85
CA GLN A 229 5.00 8.38 -10.40
C GLN A 229 3.57 8.48 -9.89
N ASP A 230 3.13 7.46 -9.17
CA ASP A 230 1.84 7.42 -8.49
C ASP A 230 1.93 7.92 -7.04
N GLU A 231 3.11 8.30 -6.56
CA GLU A 231 3.31 8.86 -5.22
C GLU A 231 4.39 9.94 -5.18
N TYR A 232 4.09 11.04 -4.50
CA TYR A 232 5.04 12.13 -4.21
C TYR A 232 5.10 12.39 -2.70
N THR A 233 6.31 12.44 -2.17
CA THR A 233 6.57 12.81 -0.77
C THR A 233 7.24 14.17 -0.74
N ILE A 234 6.65 15.14 -0.06
CA ILE A 234 7.11 16.55 -0.04
C ILE A 234 7.30 17.06 1.40
N PRO A 235 8.19 18.05 1.61
CA PRO A 235 8.37 18.68 2.92
C PRO A 235 7.14 19.51 3.31
N TYR A 236 7.15 19.99 4.55
CA TYR A 236 6.06 20.80 5.11
C TYR A 236 5.74 22.08 4.31
N LYS A 237 6.68 22.57 3.50
CA LYS A 237 6.47 23.66 2.53
C LYS A 237 6.89 23.24 1.13
N CYS A 238 5.94 23.25 0.20
CA CYS A 238 6.19 22.97 -1.20
C CYS A 238 5.14 23.71 -2.02
N ARG A 239 5.31 25.03 -2.23
CA ARG A 239 4.24 25.88 -2.78
C ARG A 239 3.66 25.38 -4.10
N THR A 240 4.52 24.79 -4.93
CA THR A 240 4.17 24.28 -6.24
C THR A 240 4.75 22.88 -6.41
N LEU A 241 3.89 21.92 -6.78
CA LEU A 241 4.29 20.58 -7.22
C LEU A 241 3.94 20.43 -8.70
N VAL A 242 4.91 20.03 -9.52
CA VAL A 242 4.73 19.78 -10.95
C VAL A 242 4.73 18.27 -11.18
N ILE A 243 3.65 17.76 -11.78
CA ILE A 243 3.48 16.35 -12.10
C ILE A 243 3.57 16.20 -13.61
N PRO A 244 4.64 15.56 -14.13
CA PRO A 244 4.70 15.16 -15.53
C PRO A 244 3.54 14.21 -15.84
N PHE A 245 2.83 14.48 -16.95
CA PHE A 245 1.75 13.61 -17.41
C PHE A 245 1.73 13.59 -18.94
N THR A 246 1.20 12.52 -19.51
CA THR A 246 0.82 12.47 -20.93
C THR A 246 -0.57 11.88 -21.05
N GLN A 247 -1.28 12.18 -22.14
CA GLN A 247 -2.55 11.52 -22.45
C GLN A 247 -2.32 10.44 -23.50
N GLU A 248 -2.93 9.27 -23.29
CA GLU A 248 -2.96 8.18 -24.25
C GLU A 248 -4.27 8.22 -25.06
N GLY A 249 -4.18 7.86 -26.34
CA GLY A 249 -5.33 7.78 -27.26
C GLY A 249 -5.32 8.82 -28.39
N ASP A 250 -6.18 8.60 -29.38
CA ASP A 250 -6.25 9.43 -30.60
C ASP A 250 -6.98 10.77 -30.37
N GLU A 251 -7.77 10.89 -29.29
CA GLU A 251 -8.50 12.10 -28.92
C GLU A 251 -8.20 12.51 -27.46
N PRO A 252 -7.20 13.38 -27.22
CA PRO A 252 -6.90 13.86 -25.87
C PRO A 252 -8.08 14.68 -25.30
N VAL A 253 -8.32 14.53 -24.00
CA VAL A 253 -9.31 15.31 -23.26
C VAL A 253 -8.75 16.70 -23.01
N GLU A 254 -9.39 17.71 -23.57
CA GLU A 254 -9.10 19.12 -23.26
C GLU A 254 -9.85 19.56 -21.99
N ASN A 255 -9.26 20.48 -21.24
CA ASN A 255 -9.88 21.16 -20.08
C ASN A 255 -10.37 20.23 -18.94
N PHE A 256 -9.65 19.14 -18.65
CA PHE A 256 -9.92 18.34 -17.44
C PHE A 256 -9.27 18.95 -16.18
N ASP A 257 -9.74 18.50 -15.03
CA ASP A 257 -9.27 18.96 -13.72
C ASP A 257 -8.47 17.86 -13.04
N ALA A 258 -7.35 18.22 -12.43
CA ALA A 258 -6.74 17.39 -11.40
C ALA A 258 -7.54 17.59 -10.11
N ILE A 259 -8.21 16.54 -9.64
CA ILE A 259 -9.19 16.63 -8.56
C ILE A 259 -8.56 16.08 -7.28
N PRO A 260 -8.13 16.95 -6.34
CA PRO A 260 -7.61 16.52 -5.06
C PRO A 260 -8.74 16.05 -4.14
N SER A 261 -8.46 15.08 -3.27
CA SER A 261 -9.37 14.64 -2.21
C SER A 261 -9.43 15.63 -1.04
N GLU A 262 -8.43 16.50 -0.91
CA GLU A 262 -8.29 17.45 0.19
C GLU A 262 -8.10 18.90 -0.31
N ALA A 263 -8.69 19.87 0.39
CA ALA A 263 -8.72 21.27 -0.04
C ALA A 263 -7.38 22.02 0.09
N TRP A 264 -6.37 21.43 0.75
CA TRP A 264 -5.03 22.03 0.88
C TRP A 264 -4.19 21.87 -0.39
N ILE A 265 -4.70 21.16 -1.40
CA ILE A 265 -4.18 21.08 -2.75
C ILE A 265 -5.17 21.74 -3.69
N THR A 266 -4.68 22.51 -4.66
CA THR A 266 -5.51 23.04 -5.75
C THR A 266 -4.82 22.89 -7.09
N HIS A 267 -5.58 22.62 -8.15
CA HIS A 267 -5.05 22.54 -9.51
C HIS A 267 -4.83 23.94 -10.09
N ASN A 268 -3.58 24.30 -10.37
CA ASN A 268 -3.23 25.53 -11.07
C ASN A 268 -3.31 25.34 -12.59
N LYS A 269 -4.53 25.47 -13.13
CA LYS A 269 -4.79 25.34 -14.57
C LYS A 269 -4.02 26.33 -15.44
N ARG A 270 -3.69 27.51 -14.91
CA ARG A 270 -2.98 28.56 -15.68
C ARG A 270 -1.55 28.15 -16.00
N GLU A 271 -0.89 27.49 -15.06
CA GLU A 271 0.52 27.05 -15.21
C GLU A 271 0.62 25.59 -15.69
N SER A 272 -0.47 24.83 -15.62
CA SER A 272 -0.54 23.49 -16.21
C SER A 272 -0.45 23.57 -17.75
N THR A 273 0.21 22.58 -18.34
CA THR A 273 0.37 22.44 -19.79
C THR A 273 -0.29 21.15 -20.28
N SER A 274 -0.13 20.80 -21.55
CA SER A 274 -0.59 19.50 -22.06
C SER A 274 0.21 18.31 -21.51
N ASN A 275 1.36 18.58 -20.89
CA ASN A 275 2.30 17.56 -20.43
C ASN A 275 2.66 17.68 -18.94
N GLU A 276 2.16 18.70 -18.24
CA GLU A 276 2.45 18.96 -16.83
C GLU A 276 1.20 19.43 -16.09
N ILE A 277 0.87 18.78 -14.98
CA ILE A 277 -0.13 19.27 -14.03
C ILE A 277 0.61 20.02 -12.93
N VAL A 278 0.25 21.30 -12.76
CA VAL A 278 0.79 22.14 -11.70
C VAL A 278 -0.21 22.20 -10.56
N LEU A 279 0.22 21.78 -9.37
CA LEU A 279 -0.58 21.85 -8.14
C LEU A 279 -0.02 22.93 -7.23
N THR A 280 -0.91 23.74 -6.66
CA THR A 280 -0.59 24.63 -5.54
C THR A 280 -0.86 23.91 -4.23
N ILE A 281 0.15 23.84 -3.37
CA ILE A 281 0.08 23.14 -2.08
C ILE A 281 0.17 24.15 -0.94
N ALA A 282 -0.74 24.04 0.02
CA ALA A 282 -0.64 24.80 1.26
C ALA A 282 0.47 24.26 2.16
N ASP A 283 1.04 25.13 3.00
CA ASP A 283 2.02 24.73 4.00
C ASP A 283 1.36 23.83 5.08
N ASN A 284 2.13 22.90 5.63
CA ASN A 284 1.76 22.06 6.77
C ASN A 284 2.55 22.49 8.02
N GLU A 285 2.08 23.51 8.73
CA GLU A 285 2.80 24.02 9.92
C GLU A 285 2.68 23.10 11.16
N ASP A 286 1.87 22.04 11.10
CA ASP A 286 1.81 21.00 12.12
C ASP A 286 3.03 20.07 12.05
N PHE A 287 3.37 19.39 13.16
CA PHE A 287 4.47 18.41 13.18
C PHE A 287 4.06 17.03 12.65
N LEU A 288 2.77 16.79 12.41
CA LEU A 288 2.27 15.53 11.86
C LEU A 288 2.10 15.63 10.34
N PRO A 289 2.37 14.54 9.60
CA PRO A 289 2.17 14.52 8.17
C PRO A 289 0.68 14.47 7.83
N ARG A 290 0.36 14.82 6.58
CA ARG A 290 -0.96 14.69 5.98
C ARG A 290 -0.87 14.11 4.57
N THR A 291 -1.94 13.49 4.12
CA THR A 291 -2.00 12.82 2.81
C THR A 291 -3.22 13.28 2.04
N SER A 292 -3.08 13.43 0.72
CA SER A 292 -4.17 13.69 -0.21
C SER A 292 -3.96 12.84 -1.45
N THR A 293 -5.05 12.43 -2.07
CA THR A 293 -5.00 11.79 -3.40
C THR A 293 -5.39 12.83 -4.44
N VAL A 294 -4.81 12.75 -5.64
CA VAL A 294 -5.18 13.61 -6.76
C VAL A 294 -5.54 12.73 -7.94
N ARG A 295 -6.80 12.83 -8.38
CA ARG A 295 -7.28 12.13 -9.56
C ARG A 295 -6.96 12.95 -10.80
N ILE A 296 -6.29 12.33 -11.77
CA ILE A 296 -5.89 12.91 -13.06
C ILE A 296 -6.39 11.93 -14.12
N LEU A 297 -7.51 12.26 -14.78
CA LEU A 297 -8.20 11.35 -15.71
C LEU A 297 -8.53 9.99 -15.05
N ASP A 298 -7.96 8.88 -15.55
CA ASP A 298 -8.10 7.53 -15.01
C ASP A 298 -7.08 7.19 -13.90
N LYS A 299 -6.07 8.03 -13.67
CA LYS A 299 -5.05 7.80 -12.65
C LYS A 299 -5.38 8.51 -11.35
N THR A 300 -4.88 7.94 -10.26
CA THR A 300 -4.87 8.56 -8.94
C THR A 300 -3.45 8.49 -8.42
N ILE A 301 -2.92 9.65 -8.05
CA ILE A 301 -1.63 9.75 -7.37
C ILE A 301 -1.84 10.08 -5.89
N THR A 302 -0.87 9.73 -5.05
CA THR A 302 -0.85 10.05 -3.62
C THR A 302 0.20 11.12 -3.35
N ILE A 303 -0.17 12.17 -2.60
CA ILE A 303 0.75 13.20 -2.14
C ILE A 303 0.81 13.12 -0.62
N PHE A 304 1.98 12.77 -0.10
CA PHE A 304 2.30 12.77 1.31
C PHE A 304 3.12 14.03 1.65
N GLN A 305 2.61 14.87 2.55
CA GLN A 305 3.30 16.07 2.99
C GLN A 305 3.76 15.90 4.44
N TYR A 306 5.07 15.97 4.67
CA TYR A 306 5.64 15.94 6.02
C TYR A 306 5.13 17.11 6.86
N GLY A 307 5.12 16.91 8.18
CA GLY A 307 4.98 18.00 9.13
C GLY A 307 6.29 18.75 9.31
N LYS A 308 6.20 19.93 9.93
CA LYS A 308 7.36 20.72 10.34
C LYS A 308 8.26 19.89 11.29
N PRO A 309 9.60 19.93 11.15
CA PRO A 309 10.51 19.16 11.98
C PRO A 309 10.39 19.54 13.44
N ASP A 310 10.30 18.53 14.30
CA ASP A 310 10.38 18.70 15.74
C ASP A 310 11.32 17.65 16.33
N THR A 311 12.57 18.05 16.54
CA THR A 311 13.59 17.23 17.22
C THR A 311 13.27 17.03 18.70
N GLY A 312 12.32 17.76 19.29
CA GLY A 312 11.83 17.48 20.64
C GLY A 312 11.03 16.18 20.73
N ILE A 313 10.50 15.67 19.61
CA ILE A 313 9.82 14.38 19.54
C ILE A 313 10.86 13.26 19.62
N GLY A 314 10.78 12.47 20.71
CA GLY A 314 11.69 11.36 20.96
C GLY A 314 13.03 11.76 21.59
N ASP A 315 13.29 13.05 21.76
CA ASP A 315 14.54 13.51 22.36
C ASP A 315 14.50 13.57 23.90
N ASP A 316 15.67 13.41 24.50
CA ASP A 316 15.95 13.57 25.92
C ASP A 316 16.90 14.75 26.14
N LYS A 317 16.31 15.94 26.28
CA LYS A 317 17.03 17.19 26.50
C LYS A 317 17.83 17.24 27.81
N SER A 318 17.64 16.26 28.69
CA SER A 318 18.41 16.14 29.94
C SER A 318 19.76 15.43 29.76
N ALA A 319 20.02 14.87 28.58
CA ALA A 319 21.22 14.10 28.27
C ALA A 319 22.05 14.73 27.13
N GLU A 320 23.23 14.15 26.89
CA GLU A 320 24.01 14.39 25.66
C GLU A 320 23.20 13.98 24.42
N ALA A 321 23.68 14.37 23.23
CA ALA A 321 23.01 14.07 21.97
C ALA A 321 22.81 12.56 21.80
N LEU A 322 21.56 12.13 21.64
CA LEU A 322 21.22 10.73 21.37
C LEU A 322 21.73 10.31 19.98
N ALA A 323 21.81 9.01 19.73
CA ALA A 323 22.10 8.44 18.41
C ALA A 323 21.21 9.05 17.32
N PHE A 324 19.93 9.23 17.65
CA PHE A 324 18.92 9.99 16.91
C PHE A 324 17.76 10.29 17.88
N PRO A 325 16.90 11.29 17.62
CA PRO A 325 15.67 11.44 18.41
C PRO A 325 14.82 10.17 18.34
N GLY A 326 14.45 9.61 19.50
CA GLY A 326 13.77 8.31 19.62
C GLY A 326 14.69 7.11 19.90
N ALA A 327 16.01 7.30 20.01
CA ALA A 327 16.93 6.26 20.45
C ALA A 327 16.80 6.00 21.96
N GLU A 328 16.54 4.74 22.32
CA GLU A 328 16.29 4.30 23.69
C GLU A 328 17.25 3.18 24.11
N GLY A 329 17.28 2.86 25.40
CA GLY A 329 18.04 1.73 25.93
C GLY A 329 19.57 1.92 25.94
N GLY A 330 20.29 0.81 26.07
CA GLY A 330 21.74 0.79 26.30
C GLY A 330 22.58 1.36 25.15
N GLY A 331 22.10 1.30 23.92
CA GLY A 331 22.76 1.82 22.72
C GLY A 331 22.41 3.28 22.37
N ARG A 332 21.57 3.96 23.15
CA ARG A 332 21.00 5.27 22.79
C ARG A 332 21.99 6.42 22.59
N PHE A 333 23.23 6.27 23.05
CA PHE A 333 24.31 7.27 22.90
C PHE A 333 25.35 6.88 21.84
N THR A 334 25.10 5.82 21.07
CA THR A 334 25.95 5.46 19.92
C THR A 334 26.03 6.64 18.96
N THR A 335 27.22 7.04 18.52
CA THR A 335 27.39 8.22 17.65
C THR A 335 27.38 7.85 16.17
N GLY A 336 27.67 6.58 15.84
CA GLY A 336 27.73 6.11 14.46
C GLY A 336 28.72 6.92 13.63
N GLY A 337 28.28 7.35 12.45
CA GLY A 337 29.04 8.17 11.52
C GLY A 337 28.91 9.68 11.69
N ARG A 338 28.34 10.17 12.81
CA ARG A 338 28.09 11.62 13.03
C ARG A 338 29.35 12.45 12.83
N GLY A 339 29.23 13.54 12.06
CA GLY A 339 30.34 14.46 11.74
C GLY A 339 31.37 13.89 10.76
N GLY A 340 31.09 12.72 10.19
CA GLY A 340 31.93 12.01 9.24
C GLY A 340 31.61 12.31 7.78
N VAL A 341 32.11 11.45 6.89
CA VAL A 341 31.85 11.52 5.45
C VAL A 341 30.42 11.07 5.15
N LEU A 342 29.69 11.84 4.36
CA LEU A 342 28.46 11.35 3.75
C LEU A 342 28.78 10.50 2.52
N TYR A 343 28.16 9.34 2.40
CA TYR A 343 28.27 8.47 1.24
C TYR A 343 26.88 8.10 0.70
N LYS A 344 26.64 8.37 -0.58
CA LYS A 344 25.39 8.08 -1.27
C LYS A 344 25.49 6.76 -2.04
N VAL A 345 24.61 5.82 -1.75
CA VAL A 345 24.43 4.59 -2.52
C VAL A 345 23.56 4.91 -3.73
N THR A 346 24.10 4.74 -4.93
CA THR A 346 23.48 5.13 -6.21
C THR A 346 23.24 3.96 -7.16
N ASN A 347 23.62 2.74 -6.77
CA ASN A 347 23.32 1.51 -7.50
C ASN A 347 23.11 0.34 -6.54
N LEU A 348 22.48 -0.72 -7.06
CA LEU A 348 22.16 -1.95 -6.31
C LEU A 348 23.23 -3.06 -6.49
N ASP A 349 24.34 -2.75 -7.16
CA ASP A 349 25.37 -3.74 -7.46
C ASP A 349 26.16 -4.11 -6.20
N ASP A 350 26.71 -5.32 -6.17
CA ASP A 350 27.64 -5.78 -5.14
C ASP A 350 28.89 -6.42 -5.76
N TYR A 351 29.98 -6.47 -4.99
CA TYR A 351 31.25 -7.04 -5.42
C TYR A 351 31.78 -8.11 -4.45
N GLY A 352 32.36 -9.16 -5.03
CA GLY A 352 32.97 -10.29 -4.34
C GLY A 352 34.37 -10.00 -3.81
N LEU A 353 34.93 -10.94 -3.07
CA LEU A 353 36.31 -10.85 -2.59
C LEU A 353 37.29 -10.89 -3.79
N GLY A 354 38.15 -9.88 -3.91
CA GLY A 354 39.13 -9.79 -5.01
C GLY A 354 38.58 -9.23 -6.33
N GLU A 355 37.28 -8.94 -6.40
CA GLU A 355 36.71 -8.15 -7.49
C GLU A 355 37.04 -6.66 -7.32
N THR A 356 36.98 -5.89 -8.40
CA THR A 356 37.15 -4.43 -8.34
C THR A 356 35.99 -3.81 -7.53
N PRO A 357 36.27 -3.01 -6.47
CA PRO A 357 35.23 -2.30 -5.74
C PRO A 357 34.39 -1.41 -6.65
N ILE A 358 33.07 -1.40 -6.44
CA ILE A 358 32.10 -0.67 -7.27
C ILE A 358 31.66 0.59 -6.52
N GLU A 359 32.10 1.76 -6.95
CA GLU A 359 31.64 3.03 -6.40
C GLU A 359 30.12 3.22 -6.61
N GLY A 360 29.45 3.85 -5.65
CA GLY A 360 27.98 3.93 -5.57
C GLY A 360 27.30 2.70 -4.96
N SER A 361 28.01 1.59 -4.71
CA SER A 361 27.43 0.42 -4.02
C SER A 361 27.44 0.56 -2.50
N LEU A 362 26.50 -0.10 -1.81
CA LEU A 362 26.49 -0.18 -0.34
C LEU A 362 27.82 -0.72 0.21
N ARG A 363 28.36 -1.79 -0.39
CA ARG A 363 29.60 -2.40 0.09
C ARG A 363 30.78 -1.44 -0.03
N TYR A 364 30.86 -0.62 -1.08
CA TYR A 364 31.93 0.37 -1.20
C TYR A 364 31.86 1.40 -0.07
N GLY A 365 30.67 1.92 0.24
CA GLY A 365 30.45 2.82 1.37
C GLY A 365 30.87 2.23 2.71
N ILE A 366 30.68 0.92 2.88
CA ILE A 366 31.07 0.22 4.12
C ILE A 366 32.58 -0.05 4.16
N GLU A 367 33.15 -0.61 3.10
CA GLU A 367 34.49 -1.21 3.14
C GLU A 367 35.62 -0.29 2.64
N GLN A 368 35.31 0.68 1.79
CA GLN A 368 36.33 1.54 1.16
C GLN A 368 36.42 2.92 1.82
N ILE A 369 35.29 3.49 2.25
CA ILE A 369 35.26 4.77 2.95
C ILE A 369 35.80 4.60 4.37
N GLN A 370 36.82 5.38 4.73
CA GLN A 370 37.52 5.29 6.00
C GLN A 370 36.99 6.29 7.02
N GLY A 371 37.01 5.91 8.30
CA GLY A 371 36.60 6.76 9.41
C GLY A 371 35.07 6.87 9.57
N PRO A 372 34.61 7.82 10.42
CA PRO A 372 33.19 8.09 10.62
C PRO A 372 32.50 8.37 9.29
N ARG A 373 31.38 7.69 9.03
CA ARG A 373 30.63 7.87 7.79
C ARG A 373 29.14 7.61 7.91
N THR A 374 28.35 8.41 7.22
CA THR A 374 26.90 8.25 7.13
C THR A 374 26.54 7.81 5.72
N ILE A 375 25.92 6.65 5.60
CA ILE A 375 25.53 6.02 4.35
C ILE A 375 24.02 6.22 4.14
N VAL A 376 23.67 6.84 3.02
CA VAL A 376 22.29 7.15 2.57
C VAL A 376 22.03 6.56 1.18
N PHE A 377 20.79 6.56 0.71
CA PHE A 377 20.38 5.86 -0.51
C PHE A 377 19.63 6.77 -1.49
N ASP A 378 20.10 6.80 -2.74
CA ASP A 378 19.43 7.42 -3.89
C ASP A 378 18.66 6.39 -4.74
N VAL A 379 18.65 5.14 -4.29
CA VAL A 379 18.03 4.01 -4.99
C VAL A 379 17.18 3.20 -4.03
N ASP A 380 16.19 2.49 -4.60
CA ASP A 380 15.40 1.46 -3.93
C ASP A 380 15.64 0.12 -4.58
N GLY A 381 15.50 -0.95 -3.81
CA GLY A 381 15.44 -2.29 -4.34
C GLY A 381 16.20 -3.33 -3.54
N THR A 382 16.43 -4.47 -4.20
CA THR A 382 17.15 -5.59 -3.61
C THR A 382 18.61 -5.53 -4.03
N ILE A 383 19.51 -5.47 -3.04
CA ILE A 383 20.95 -5.67 -3.21
C ILE A 383 21.24 -7.15 -3.01
N GLU A 384 21.61 -7.83 -4.09
CA GLU A 384 22.03 -9.22 -4.05
C GLU A 384 23.50 -9.32 -3.63
N LEU A 385 23.75 -9.60 -2.35
CA LEU A 385 25.11 -9.73 -1.83
C LEU A 385 25.83 -10.89 -2.52
N LYS A 386 27.12 -10.70 -2.79
CA LYS A 386 28.06 -11.74 -3.24
C LYS A 386 28.82 -12.40 -2.08
N ARG A 387 28.75 -11.80 -0.88
CA ARG A 387 29.29 -12.33 0.38
C ARG A 387 28.71 -11.60 1.58
N GLY A 388 28.88 -12.17 2.77
CA GLY A 388 28.49 -11.50 4.02
C GLY A 388 29.15 -10.13 4.19
N ILE A 389 28.43 -9.23 4.87
CA ILE A 389 28.97 -7.94 5.35
C ILE A 389 29.31 -8.09 6.83
N TYR A 390 30.50 -7.64 7.24
CA TYR A 390 30.99 -7.75 8.61
C TYR A 390 31.49 -6.38 9.10
N LEU A 391 30.70 -5.69 9.93
CA LEU A 391 31.00 -4.32 10.38
C LEU A 391 32.17 -4.22 11.36
N VAL A 392 32.56 -5.32 12.01
CA VAL A 392 33.69 -5.36 12.96
C VAL A 392 35.00 -4.87 12.34
N ASP A 393 35.14 -5.04 11.02
CA ASP A 393 36.32 -4.61 10.26
C ASP A 393 36.22 -3.15 9.80
N TYR A 394 35.04 -2.52 9.95
CA TYR A 394 34.72 -1.20 9.41
C TYR A 394 33.87 -0.37 10.39
N PRO A 395 34.37 -0.03 11.59
CA PRO A 395 33.60 0.67 12.63
C PRO A 395 33.24 2.12 12.26
N ASP A 396 32.50 2.80 13.12
CA ASP A 396 32.09 4.22 13.03
C ASP A 396 31.23 4.53 11.80
N LEU A 397 30.03 3.96 11.76
CA LEU A 397 29.10 4.21 10.65
C LEU A 397 27.64 4.38 11.07
N SER A 398 26.91 5.12 10.25
CA SER A 398 25.45 5.18 10.27
C SER A 398 24.93 4.72 8.91
N ILE A 399 24.01 3.76 8.86
CA ILE A 399 23.29 3.37 7.64
C ILE A 399 21.82 3.77 7.81
N ILE A 400 21.38 4.73 7.01
CA ILE A 400 20.10 5.43 7.16
C ILE A 400 19.15 4.97 6.04
N GLY A 401 18.62 3.76 6.17
CA GLY A 401 17.79 3.12 5.14
C GLY A 401 16.52 3.89 4.78
N GLN A 402 16.01 4.74 5.67
CA GLN A 402 14.82 5.56 5.42
C GLN A 402 15.02 6.69 4.39
N THR A 403 16.25 6.90 3.90
CA THR A 403 16.54 7.89 2.85
C THR A 403 16.21 7.41 1.43
N ALA A 404 16.08 6.10 1.25
CA ALA A 404 15.71 5.51 -0.03
C ALA A 404 14.34 6.07 -0.51
N PRO A 405 14.20 6.45 -1.81
CA PRO A 405 13.08 7.28 -2.25
C PRO A 405 11.70 6.58 -2.28
N GLY A 406 11.67 5.25 -2.34
CA GLY A 406 10.51 4.38 -2.52
C GLY A 406 10.36 3.36 -1.39
N GLU A 407 10.17 2.07 -1.72
CA GLU A 407 9.94 1.02 -0.71
C GLU A 407 11.18 0.62 0.11
N GLY A 408 12.36 1.20 -0.18
CA GLY A 408 13.58 1.00 0.61
C GLY A 408 14.51 -0.08 0.07
N ILE A 409 15.38 -0.57 0.96
CA ILE A 409 16.48 -1.50 0.61
C ILE A 409 16.29 -2.86 1.27
N THR A 410 16.37 -3.92 0.46
CA THR A 410 16.49 -5.31 0.92
C THR A 410 17.86 -5.87 0.60
N LEU A 411 18.52 -6.46 1.60
CA LEU A 411 19.74 -7.25 1.42
C LEU A 411 19.37 -8.73 1.27
N LYS A 412 19.91 -9.37 0.24
CA LYS A 412 19.63 -10.77 -0.12
C LYS A 412 20.92 -11.58 -0.26
N ASN A 413 20.82 -12.92 -0.26
CA ASN A 413 21.85 -13.94 -0.45
C ASN A 413 22.79 -14.19 0.73
N TYR A 414 23.22 -13.17 1.47
CA TYR A 414 24.15 -13.33 2.60
C TYR A 414 23.79 -12.44 3.80
N ASN A 415 24.41 -12.73 4.94
CA ASN A 415 24.20 -12.03 6.20
C ASN A 415 24.71 -10.57 6.20
N PHE A 416 24.08 -9.76 7.05
CA PHE A 416 24.59 -8.48 7.49
C PHE A 416 24.96 -8.57 8.97
N SER A 417 26.26 -8.64 9.27
CA SER A 417 26.75 -8.95 10.62
C SER A 417 27.51 -7.78 11.22
N PHE A 418 27.29 -7.53 12.51
CA PHE A 418 28.14 -6.67 13.32
C PHE A 418 29.45 -7.39 13.64
N ASN A 419 29.39 -8.51 14.36
CA ASN A 419 30.55 -9.35 14.67
C ASN A 419 30.15 -10.80 14.96
N LEU A 420 29.43 -11.42 14.02
CA LEU A 420 29.08 -12.84 14.05
C LEU A 420 29.80 -13.55 12.91
N SER A 421 31.14 -13.56 12.97
CA SER A 421 31.97 -14.33 12.05
C SER A 421 32.12 -15.78 12.55
N LYS A 422 32.55 -16.69 11.66
CA LYS A 422 32.94 -18.07 12.04
C LYS A 422 34.04 -18.11 13.10
N ASP A 423 34.79 -17.02 13.26
CA ASP A 423 35.83 -16.82 14.27
C ASP A 423 35.44 -15.64 15.18
N PRO A 424 34.45 -15.77 16.10
CA PRO A 424 33.90 -14.65 16.86
C PRO A 424 34.92 -13.96 17.79
N GLU A 425 36.07 -14.59 18.04
CA GLU A 425 37.21 -13.99 18.74
C GLU A 425 37.91 -12.89 17.92
N LYS A 426 37.81 -12.92 16.59
CA LYS A 426 38.36 -11.88 15.71
C LYS A 426 37.52 -10.61 15.87
N GLY A 427 38.18 -9.55 16.34
CA GLY A 427 37.52 -8.28 16.64
C GLY A 427 36.72 -8.29 17.95
N ALA A 428 36.82 -9.35 18.76
CA ALA A 428 36.15 -9.41 20.05
C ALA A 428 36.63 -8.30 20.99
N GLY A 429 35.67 -7.60 21.59
CA GLY A 429 35.87 -6.45 22.46
C GLY A 429 36.03 -5.11 21.74
N ASN A 430 36.03 -5.09 20.40
CA ASN A 430 36.07 -3.85 19.62
C ASN A 430 34.78 -3.05 19.79
N SER A 431 34.92 -1.72 19.74
CA SER A 431 33.79 -0.82 19.56
C SER A 431 33.48 -0.75 18.07
N ILE A 432 32.27 -1.18 17.67
CA ILE A 432 31.82 -1.04 16.29
C ILE A 432 31.25 0.36 16.08
N ASN A 433 30.56 0.91 17.09
CA ASN A 433 29.91 2.22 17.03
C ASN A 433 29.08 2.38 15.74
N ALA A 434 28.01 1.59 15.62
CA ALA A 434 27.17 1.57 14.43
C ALA A 434 25.70 1.85 14.71
N ILE A 435 25.10 2.69 13.85
CA ILE A 435 23.67 2.97 13.79
C ILE A 435 23.13 2.34 12.49
N VAL A 436 22.13 1.46 12.57
CA VAL A 436 21.51 0.86 11.38
C VAL A 436 20.00 0.99 11.47
N ARG A 437 19.37 1.63 10.48
CA ARG A 437 17.93 1.91 10.51
C ARG A 437 17.21 1.58 9.21
N PHE A 438 15.96 1.13 9.30
CA PHE A 438 15.02 0.96 8.18
C PHE A 438 15.53 0.09 7.01
N LEU A 439 16.40 -0.89 7.28
CA LEU A 439 16.80 -1.90 6.30
C LEU A 439 15.97 -3.17 6.42
N ARG A 440 15.89 -3.92 5.31
CA ARG A 440 15.44 -5.32 5.32
C ARG A 440 16.61 -6.25 5.04
N ILE A 441 16.73 -7.33 5.80
CA ILE A 441 17.76 -8.35 5.60
C ILE A 441 17.06 -9.70 5.46
N ARG A 442 17.02 -10.21 4.23
CA ARG A 442 16.41 -11.49 3.88
C ARG A 442 17.36 -12.29 3.00
N PRO A 443 18.30 -13.05 3.58
CA PRO A 443 19.33 -13.73 2.80
C PRO A 443 18.79 -14.87 1.94
N GLY A 444 17.80 -15.61 2.42
CA GLY A 444 17.28 -16.80 1.74
C GLY A 444 18.28 -17.96 1.75
N ASP A 445 18.04 -18.94 0.89
CA ASP A 445 18.82 -20.18 0.85
C ASP A 445 19.38 -20.54 -0.52
N ALA A 446 19.39 -19.58 -1.46
CA ALA A 446 19.91 -19.79 -2.81
C ALA A 446 21.42 -20.09 -2.85
N CYS A 447 22.18 -19.48 -1.92
CA CYS A 447 23.62 -19.73 -1.78
C CYS A 447 23.87 -20.94 -0.88
N SER A 448 24.34 -22.05 -1.45
CA SER A 448 24.56 -23.31 -0.73
C SER A 448 25.65 -23.23 0.36
N ASP A 449 26.54 -22.25 0.27
CA ASP A 449 27.62 -21.98 1.23
C ASP A 449 27.18 -21.05 2.37
N TYR A 450 25.96 -20.50 2.31
CA TYR A 450 25.35 -19.69 3.34
C TYR A 450 24.49 -20.55 4.28
N ALA A 451 24.76 -20.43 5.58
CA ALA A 451 24.03 -21.11 6.64
C ALA A 451 24.05 -20.32 7.96
N GLU A 452 24.13 -18.99 7.88
CA GLU A 452 24.33 -18.08 9.02
C GLU A 452 23.02 -17.32 9.34
N ASP A 453 23.11 -16.35 10.26
CA ASP A 453 22.01 -15.45 10.64
C ASP A 453 21.64 -14.45 9.53
N ALA A 454 20.47 -13.81 9.60
CA ALA A 454 20.19 -12.63 8.78
C ALA A 454 20.97 -11.42 9.27
N ILE A 455 20.72 -11.02 10.52
CA ILE A 455 21.45 -9.96 11.19
C ILE A 455 21.83 -10.37 12.61
N GLY A 456 23.09 -10.10 12.98
CA GLY A 456 23.50 -10.33 14.35
C GLY A 456 24.91 -9.91 14.71
N GLY A 457 25.27 -10.11 15.97
CA GLY A 457 26.61 -9.81 16.48
C GLY A 457 26.88 -10.30 17.89
N ARG A 458 28.16 -10.57 18.16
CA ARG A 458 28.65 -11.01 19.45
C ARG A 458 29.93 -10.28 19.82
N TYR A 459 30.18 -10.07 21.11
CA TYR A 459 31.47 -9.59 21.62
C TYR A 459 31.92 -8.25 21.06
N PHE A 460 31.01 -7.28 20.93
CA PHE A 460 31.36 -5.93 20.54
C PHE A 460 30.70 -4.91 21.47
N LYS A 461 31.15 -3.66 21.36
CA LYS A 461 30.59 -2.51 22.08
C LYS A 461 29.97 -1.49 21.14
N ASN A 462 28.95 -0.79 21.66
CA ASN A 462 28.33 0.39 21.06
C ASN A 462 27.65 0.09 19.72
N GLY A 463 26.32 -0.03 19.76
CA GLY A 463 25.53 -0.15 18.54
C GLY A 463 24.04 0.01 18.79
N ILE A 464 23.32 0.41 17.76
CA ILE A 464 21.87 0.47 17.79
C ILE A 464 21.30 0.05 16.45
N ILE A 465 20.32 -0.85 16.50
CA ILE A 465 19.45 -1.16 15.36
C ILE A 465 18.03 -0.68 15.69
N ASP A 466 17.42 0.02 14.75
CA ASP A 466 16.09 0.61 14.91
C ASP A 466 15.29 0.42 13.63
N HIS A 467 14.07 -0.10 13.72
CA HIS A 467 13.21 -0.29 12.54
C HIS A 467 13.80 -1.20 11.46
N VAL A 468 14.58 -2.22 11.86
CA VAL A 468 15.11 -3.22 10.93
C VAL A 468 14.13 -4.39 10.80
N THR A 469 13.92 -4.86 9.58
CA THR A 469 13.23 -6.13 9.30
C THR A 469 14.27 -7.20 8.98
N ALA A 470 14.19 -8.35 9.65
CA ALA A 470 14.99 -9.53 9.37
C ALA A 470 14.10 -10.74 9.08
N GLY A 471 14.48 -11.59 8.13
CA GLY A 471 13.76 -12.82 7.87
C GLY A 471 14.48 -13.75 6.93
N TRP A 472 13.90 -14.92 6.67
CA TRP A 472 14.40 -15.90 5.70
C TRP A 472 15.89 -16.24 5.85
N SER A 473 16.40 -16.28 7.08
CA SER A 473 17.76 -16.77 7.37
C SER A 473 17.75 -18.28 7.61
N VAL A 474 18.95 -18.88 7.56
CA VAL A 474 19.15 -20.31 7.72
C VAL A 474 19.41 -20.73 9.18
N ASP A 475 20.04 -19.87 9.98
CA ASP A 475 20.20 -20.04 11.44
C ASP A 475 19.23 -19.11 12.19
N GLU A 476 19.68 -18.01 12.80
CA GLU A 476 18.81 -17.02 13.45
C GLU A 476 18.43 -15.83 12.58
N THR A 477 17.28 -15.20 12.84
CA THR A 477 16.90 -13.98 12.12
C THR A 477 17.49 -12.70 12.74
N LEU A 478 17.43 -12.53 14.06
CA LEU A 478 17.86 -11.28 14.73
C LEU A 478 18.55 -11.61 16.05
N THR A 479 19.88 -11.68 16.06
CA THR A 479 20.64 -12.21 17.20
C THR A 479 21.73 -11.28 17.69
N PHE A 480 21.66 -10.86 18.96
CA PHE A 480 22.73 -10.09 19.61
C PHE A 480 22.91 -10.54 21.05
N TYR A 481 24.11 -11.02 21.37
CA TYR A 481 24.39 -11.62 22.67
C TYR A 481 25.83 -11.43 23.07
N GLY A 482 26.09 -11.30 24.37
CA GLY A 482 27.43 -10.99 24.88
C GLY A 482 27.97 -9.67 24.31
N VAL A 483 27.10 -8.67 24.10
CA VAL A 483 27.42 -7.33 23.59
C VAL A 483 27.30 -6.28 24.71
N GLN A 484 27.90 -5.10 24.55
CA GLN A 484 27.84 -4.02 25.54
C GLN A 484 27.37 -2.70 24.92
N ASN A 485 26.56 -1.93 25.66
CA ASN A 485 25.99 -0.64 25.21
C ASN A 485 25.25 -0.78 23.86
N PHE A 486 24.24 -1.65 23.85
CA PHE A 486 23.53 -2.01 22.63
C PHE A 486 22.02 -1.91 22.78
N THR A 487 21.34 -1.46 21.72
CA THR A 487 19.87 -1.52 21.63
C THR A 487 19.44 -2.18 20.33
N ALA A 488 18.49 -3.10 20.41
CA ALA A 488 17.61 -3.44 19.29
C ALA A 488 16.19 -2.96 19.61
N GLN A 489 15.65 -2.05 18.79
CA GLN A 489 14.35 -1.44 19.02
C GLN A 489 13.47 -1.44 17.77
N TRP A 490 12.17 -1.64 17.96
CA TRP A 490 11.18 -1.52 16.89
C TRP A 490 11.48 -2.40 15.66
N CYS A 491 12.01 -3.59 15.85
CA CYS A 491 12.39 -4.49 14.75
C CYS A 491 11.33 -5.56 14.47
N ILE A 492 11.34 -6.09 13.25
CA ILE A 492 10.65 -7.35 12.90
C ILE A 492 11.70 -8.42 12.67
N ALA A 493 11.51 -9.60 13.26
CA ALA A 493 12.16 -10.83 12.89
C ALA A 493 11.07 -11.85 12.55
N SER A 494 11.09 -12.39 11.33
CA SER A 494 10.02 -13.31 10.89
C SER A 494 10.51 -14.39 9.95
N GLU A 495 9.84 -15.55 9.98
CA GLU A 495 10.03 -16.64 9.02
C GLU A 495 11.50 -17.07 8.83
N SER A 496 12.13 -17.55 9.91
CA SER A 496 13.37 -18.31 9.79
C SER A 496 13.16 -19.59 8.98
N LEU A 497 14.12 -19.97 8.13
CA LEU A 497 14.01 -21.15 7.26
C LEU A 497 14.36 -22.42 8.04
N ASN A 498 13.39 -23.32 8.20
CA ASN A 498 13.52 -24.45 9.11
C ASN A 498 14.36 -25.59 8.54
N LEU A 499 13.97 -26.18 7.41
CA LEU A 499 14.73 -27.26 6.78
C LEU A 499 15.58 -26.71 5.63
N SER A 500 16.53 -25.83 5.90
CA SER A 500 17.32 -25.17 4.86
C SER A 500 18.76 -25.71 4.77
N ASN A 501 19.74 -24.86 4.46
CA ASN A 501 21.15 -25.23 4.23
C ASN A 501 21.91 -25.56 5.53
N HIS A 502 21.28 -25.50 6.70
CA HIS A 502 21.96 -25.65 7.97
C HIS A 502 22.47 -27.09 8.19
N ALA A 503 23.75 -27.22 8.55
CA ALA A 503 24.43 -28.52 8.67
C ALA A 503 23.83 -29.45 9.75
N LYS A 504 23.08 -28.90 10.71
CA LYS A 504 22.41 -29.68 11.77
C LYS A 504 21.00 -30.13 11.41
N GLY A 505 20.53 -29.86 10.19
CA GLY A 505 19.16 -30.12 9.77
C GLY A 505 18.22 -28.99 10.20
N ALA A 506 17.09 -29.32 10.84
CA ALA A 506 16.09 -28.33 11.26
C ALA A 506 16.68 -27.22 12.16
N HIS A 507 16.68 -25.98 11.69
CA HIS A 507 17.36 -24.86 12.35
C HIS A 507 16.73 -23.47 12.17
N GLY A 508 15.43 -23.37 11.92
CA GLY A 508 14.79 -22.06 11.75
C GLY A 508 14.54 -21.36 13.08
N TYR A 509 15.46 -20.46 13.49
CA TYR A 509 15.44 -19.83 14.81
C TYR A 509 15.19 -18.31 14.78
N GLY A 510 14.54 -17.80 15.82
CA GLY A 510 14.18 -16.37 15.93
C GLY A 510 15.36 -15.48 16.30
N ALA A 511 15.75 -15.53 17.57
CA ALA A 511 16.67 -14.57 18.15
C ALA A 511 17.41 -15.11 19.39
N MET A 512 18.64 -14.66 19.61
CA MET A 512 19.31 -14.72 20.92
C MET A 512 19.57 -13.33 21.50
N PHE A 513 19.26 -13.14 22.79
CA PHE A 513 19.46 -11.87 23.52
C PHE A 513 20.29 -12.06 24.78
N SER A 514 21.36 -11.27 24.93
CA SER A 514 22.04 -10.99 26.20
C SER A 514 23.05 -9.85 26.07
N GLY A 515 23.62 -9.39 27.18
CA GLY A 515 24.71 -8.42 27.14
C GLY A 515 24.97 -7.75 28.49
N ASP A 516 25.66 -6.60 28.44
CA ASP A 516 25.87 -5.67 29.54
C ASP A 516 25.45 -4.25 29.14
N ASN A 517 24.52 -3.64 29.88
CA ASN A 517 23.84 -2.41 29.47
C ASN A 517 23.26 -2.56 28.05
N THR A 518 22.37 -3.54 27.87
CA THR A 518 21.70 -3.78 26.59
C THR A 518 20.18 -3.83 26.72
N THR A 519 19.49 -3.44 25.65
CA THR A 519 18.03 -3.34 25.63
C THR A 519 17.45 -3.94 24.34
N PHE A 520 16.43 -4.79 24.49
CA PHE A 520 15.71 -5.45 23.42
C PHE A 520 14.22 -5.18 23.59
N HIS A 521 13.67 -4.24 22.83
CA HIS A 521 12.29 -3.80 23.03
C HIS A 521 11.50 -3.49 21.75
N HIS A 522 10.19 -3.72 21.82
CA HIS A 522 9.26 -3.54 20.69
C HIS A 522 9.66 -4.34 19.44
N ILE A 523 10.19 -5.55 19.64
CA ILE A 523 10.55 -6.49 18.57
C ILE A 523 9.41 -7.47 18.34
N LEU A 524 8.98 -7.64 17.10
CA LEU A 524 8.13 -8.75 16.67
C LEU A 524 9.00 -9.97 16.34
N LEU A 525 8.77 -11.12 16.97
CA LEU A 525 9.27 -12.42 16.52
C LEU A 525 8.09 -13.27 16.06
N ALA A 526 8.03 -13.61 14.77
CA ALA A 526 6.87 -14.28 14.19
C ALA A 526 7.27 -15.48 13.31
N HIS A 527 6.58 -16.60 13.50
CA HIS A 527 6.71 -17.78 12.63
C HIS A 527 8.11 -18.44 12.63
N HIS A 528 8.64 -18.71 13.83
CA HIS A 528 9.93 -19.42 13.97
C HIS A 528 9.77 -20.82 14.55
N GLY A 529 10.70 -21.69 14.20
CA GLY A 529 10.80 -23.03 14.77
C GLY A 529 11.11 -22.98 16.27
N SER A 530 12.05 -22.14 16.69
CA SER A 530 12.52 -22.02 18.08
C SER A 530 13.10 -20.64 18.37
N ARG A 531 13.60 -20.43 19.60
CA ARG A 531 14.32 -19.23 20.05
C ARG A 531 13.49 -17.96 19.86
N CYS A 532 12.34 -17.89 20.52
CA CYS A 532 11.44 -16.74 20.48
C CYS A 532 11.27 -16.02 21.83
N PRO A 533 12.30 -15.31 22.35
CA PRO A 533 13.72 -15.41 22.02
C PRO A 533 14.39 -16.49 22.88
N ARG A 534 15.62 -16.88 22.54
CA ARG A 534 16.52 -17.51 23.52
C ARG A 534 17.22 -16.41 24.31
N ILE A 535 17.10 -16.44 25.63
CA ILE A 535 17.96 -15.64 26.51
C ILE A 535 19.28 -16.39 26.61
N SER A 536 20.38 -15.82 26.10
CA SER A 536 21.63 -16.56 25.85
C SER A 536 22.11 -17.37 27.08
N ASP A 537 22.81 -18.48 26.84
CA ASP A 537 23.55 -19.17 27.90
C ASP A 537 24.85 -18.40 28.13
N LEU A 538 24.91 -17.64 29.22
CA LEU A 538 26.12 -16.92 29.58
C LEU A 538 27.19 -17.91 30.08
N SER A 539 28.45 -17.53 29.91
CA SER A 539 29.55 -18.27 30.51
C SER A 539 29.37 -18.36 32.04
N GLU A 540 29.88 -19.43 32.64
CA GLU A 540 29.83 -19.60 34.10
C GLU A 540 30.52 -18.41 34.79
N PRO A 541 29.97 -17.87 35.91
CA PRO A 541 30.59 -16.78 36.65
C PRO A 541 32.07 -17.05 36.96
N GLY A 542 32.96 -16.19 36.47
CA GLY A 542 34.42 -16.31 36.62
C GLY A 542 35.13 -17.04 35.47
N THR A 543 34.41 -17.56 34.47
CA THR A 543 34.99 -18.20 33.28
C THR A 543 34.80 -17.38 32.00
N GLN A 544 34.16 -16.21 32.07
CA GLN A 544 33.97 -15.30 30.94
C GLN A 544 35.32 -14.86 30.38
N GLY A 545 35.43 -14.82 29.04
CA GLY A 545 36.47 -14.02 28.40
C GLY A 545 36.27 -12.52 28.67
N SER A 546 37.33 -11.71 28.61
CA SER A 546 37.23 -10.25 28.83
C SER A 546 36.35 -9.51 27.79
N TYR A 547 36.00 -10.21 26.70
CA TYR A 547 35.15 -9.74 25.62
C TYR A 547 33.73 -10.33 25.67
N ASP A 548 33.43 -11.25 26.60
CA ASP A 548 32.11 -11.83 26.80
C ASP A 548 31.31 -11.00 27.81
N TYR A 549 30.54 -10.04 27.31
CA TYR A 549 29.80 -9.09 28.13
C TYR A 549 28.56 -9.75 28.76
N CYS A 550 28.74 -10.28 29.97
CA CYS A 550 27.74 -11.00 30.76
C CYS A 550 27.16 -10.14 31.90
N GLY A 551 26.74 -8.91 31.59
CA GLY A 551 26.20 -7.97 32.58
C GLY A 551 24.68 -8.08 32.74
N TYR A 552 24.03 -6.94 32.97
CA TYR A 552 22.58 -6.85 32.99
C TYR A 552 22.04 -6.44 31.62
N PHE A 553 20.84 -6.93 31.30
CA PHE A 553 20.14 -6.56 30.08
C PHE A 553 18.62 -6.57 30.28
N ASP A 554 17.96 -5.85 29.40
CA ASP A 554 16.55 -5.54 29.51
C ASP A 554 15.78 -6.03 28.29
N VAL A 555 14.81 -6.91 28.50
CA VAL A 555 13.93 -7.44 27.45
C VAL A 555 12.51 -7.02 27.79
N ARG A 556 11.88 -6.19 26.97
CA ARG A 556 10.53 -5.71 27.27
C ARG A 556 9.68 -5.40 26.05
N ASN A 557 8.36 -5.39 26.21
CA ASN A 557 7.43 -4.90 25.20
C ASN A 557 7.56 -5.56 23.82
N ASN A 558 8.10 -6.77 23.76
CA ASN A 558 8.23 -7.53 22.53
C ASN A 558 6.96 -8.35 22.27
N VAL A 559 6.71 -8.67 21.00
CA VAL A 559 5.57 -9.51 20.57
C VAL A 559 6.12 -10.81 20.01
N TYR A 560 5.64 -11.93 20.53
CA TYR A 560 6.02 -13.26 20.09
C TYR A 560 4.80 -13.98 19.54
N TYR A 561 4.88 -14.42 18.28
CA TYR A 561 3.76 -15.05 17.59
C TYR A 561 4.17 -16.35 16.89
N ASN A 562 3.31 -17.37 17.02
CA ASN A 562 3.38 -18.61 16.23
C ASN A 562 4.75 -19.33 16.29
N TRP A 563 5.36 -19.41 17.47
CA TRP A 563 6.53 -20.28 17.68
C TRP A 563 6.11 -21.75 17.58
N SER A 564 6.94 -22.61 17.01
CA SER A 564 6.60 -24.02 16.86
C SER A 564 6.61 -24.77 18.19
N GLU A 565 5.63 -25.66 18.38
CA GLU A 565 5.58 -26.60 19.51
C GLU A 565 6.86 -27.44 19.61
N SER A 566 7.50 -27.73 18.47
CA SER A 566 8.72 -28.53 18.40
C SER A 566 9.95 -27.82 18.94
N GLY A 567 10.00 -26.48 18.92
CA GLY A 567 11.20 -25.70 19.28
C GLY A 567 11.02 -24.79 20.48
N PHE A 568 10.31 -25.23 21.52
CA PHE A 568 10.44 -24.71 22.89
C PHE A 568 10.08 -23.23 23.17
N GLY A 569 9.78 -22.39 22.17
CA GLY A 569 9.46 -20.97 22.37
C GLY A 569 10.64 -20.18 22.97
N SER A 570 10.40 -19.48 24.08
CA SER A 570 11.46 -18.80 24.83
C SER A 570 12.14 -19.70 25.87
N TYR A 571 13.48 -19.69 25.89
CA TYR A 571 14.29 -20.50 26.82
C TYR A 571 15.69 -19.92 27.06
N GLY A 572 16.44 -20.49 28.00
CA GLY A 572 17.82 -20.12 28.33
C GLY A 572 17.90 -19.25 29.59
N GLY A 573 18.85 -18.33 29.67
CA GLY A 573 19.04 -17.42 30.81
C GLY A 573 19.86 -18.01 31.96
N LYS A 574 20.55 -19.12 31.71
CA LYS A 574 21.50 -19.71 32.67
C LYS A 574 22.54 -18.68 33.08
N TYR A 575 22.74 -18.52 34.39
CA TYR A 575 23.60 -17.52 35.03
C TYR A 575 23.28 -16.03 34.73
N ALA A 576 22.26 -15.75 33.92
CA ALA A 576 21.95 -14.39 33.51
C ALA A 576 21.21 -13.62 34.61
N THR A 577 21.44 -12.31 34.62
CA THR A 577 20.67 -11.36 35.42
C THR A 577 19.94 -10.38 34.51
N PHE A 578 18.61 -10.41 34.46
CA PHE A 578 17.85 -9.68 33.43
C PHE A 578 16.42 -9.30 33.81
N ASN A 579 15.86 -8.36 33.05
CA ASN A 579 14.42 -8.06 33.06
C ASN A 579 13.74 -8.74 31.86
N LEU A 580 12.55 -9.30 32.06
CA LEU A 580 11.65 -9.79 31.01
C LEU A 580 10.22 -9.34 31.31
N THR A 581 9.80 -8.22 30.72
CA THR A 581 8.58 -7.51 31.17
C THR A 581 7.69 -7.03 30.05
N ASN A 582 6.37 -7.01 30.28
CA ASN A 582 5.39 -6.46 29.34
C ASN A 582 5.46 -7.02 27.91
N CYS A 583 5.98 -8.24 27.71
CA CYS A 583 5.95 -8.89 26.40
C CYS A 583 4.59 -9.54 26.14
N TYR A 584 4.18 -9.59 24.88
CA TYR A 584 2.91 -10.18 24.42
C TYR A 584 3.18 -11.52 23.73
N TYR A 585 2.64 -12.60 24.27
CA TYR A 585 2.78 -13.96 23.76
C TYR A 585 1.46 -14.41 23.13
N LYS A 586 1.47 -14.58 21.81
CA LYS A 586 0.32 -15.06 21.03
C LYS A 586 0.62 -16.45 20.45
N PRO A 587 0.10 -17.54 21.05
CA PRO A 587 0.25 -18.86 20.43
C PRO A 587 -0.47 -18.87 19.06
N GLY A 588 0.16 -19.49 18.07
CA GLY A 588 -0.38 -19.61 16.71
C GLY A 588 -0.57 -21.06 16.27
N PRO A 589 -0.97 -21.30 15.02
CA PRO A 589 -1.18 -22.64 14.48
C PRO A 589 -0.01 -23.63 14.65
N ALA A 590 1.24 -23.16 14.60
CA ALA A 590 2.44 -23.99 14.85
C ALA A 590 2.67 -24.30 16.33
N THR A 591 2.18 -23.45 17.24
CA THR A 591 2.41 -23.56 18.69
C THR A 591 1.62 -24.70 19.32
N GLY A 592 0.45 -25.01 18.74
CA GLY A 592 -0.47 -26.00 19.29
C GLY A 592 -1.10 -25.55 20.61
N THR A 593 -1.66 -26.51 21.35
CA THR A 593 -2.41 -26.25 22.61
C THR A 593 -1.71 -26.82 23.85
N GLY A 594 -0.53 -27.41 23.68
CA GLY A 594 0.26 -27.98 24.77
C GLY A 594 0.85 -26.93 25.71
N TYR A 595 1.60 -27.38 26.72
CA TYR A 595 2.15 -26.53 27.78
C TYR A 595 3.13 -25.44 27.30
N LYS A 596 3.64 -25.56 26.07
CA LYS A 596 4.50 -24.57 25.42
C LYS A 596 3.72 -23.38 24.86
N SER A 597 2.39 -23.47 24.74
CA SER A 597 1.53 -22.36 24.28
C SER A 597 1.42 -21.19 25.27
N TYR A 598 1.74 -21.43 26.54
CA TYR A 598 1.69 -20.44 27.61
C TYR A 598 3.03 -20.28 28.35
N ARG A 599 4.13 -20.74 27.74
CA ARG A 599 5.47 -20.59 28.29
C ARG A 599 5.93 -19.13 28.19
N VAL A 600 6.36 -18.57 29.31
CA VAL A 600 7.07 -17.28 29.35
C VAL A 600 8.56 -17.51 29.15
N LEU A 601 9.16 -18.44 29.90
CA LEU A 601 10.57 -18.79 29.78
C LEU A 601 10.86 -20.18 30.34
N SER A 602 11.54 -21.03 29.57
CA SER A 602 12.15 -22.26 30.08
C SER A 602 13.60 -21.99 30.50
N THR A 603 13.91 -22.01 31.79
CA THR A 603 15.24 -21.67 32.34
C THR A 603 15.68 -22.67 33.42
N ASP A 604 16.76 -22.36 34.15
CA ASP A 604 17.27 -23.13 35.28
C ASP A 604 17.42 -22.28 36.56
N PRO A 605 17.62 -22.89 37.74
CA PRO A 605 17.60 -22.19 39.03
C PRO A 605 18.73 -21.18 39.27
N THR A 606 19.71 -21.12 38.38
CA THR A 606 20.82 -20.15 38.45
C THR A 606 20.46 -18.78 37.87
N ALA A 607 19.39 -18.67 37.09
CA ALA A 607 18.91 -17.40 36.56
C ALA A 607 18.50 -16.44 37.69
N ARG A 608 18.69 -15.14 37.48
CA ARG A 608 18.21 -14.07 38.36
C ARG A 608 17.39 -13.10 37.51
N ALA A 609 16.07 -13.13 37.64
CA ALA A 609 15.20 -12.43 36.70
C ALA A 609 14.12 -11.61 37.40
N TYR A 610 13.84 -10.44 36.83
CA TYR A 610 12.62 -9.70 37.08
C TYR A 610 11.64 -9.98 35.93
N ILE A 611 10.73 -10.93 36.16
CA ILE A 611 9.71 -11.35 35.17
C ILE A 611 8.35 -10.90 35.69
N SER A 612 7.70 -9.99 34.97
CA SER A 612 6.40 -9.43 35.35
C SER A 612 5.62 -8.89 34.15
N ASP A 613 4.30 -8.82 34.31
CA ASP A 613 3.37 -8.18 33.38
C ASP A 613 3.43 -8.69 31.93
N ASN A 614 4.02 -9.87 31.69
CA ASN A 614 3.93 -10.53 30.41
C ASN A 614 2.52 -11.07 30.21
N TYR A 615 1.96 -10.83 29.03
CA TYR A 615 0.61 -11.23 28.69
C TYR A 615 0.62 -12.42 27.74
N ILE A 616 -0.09 -13.48 28.11
CA ILE A 616 -0.26 -14.70 27.32
C ILE A 616 -1.71 -14.73 26.82
N GLU A 617 -1.89 -14.60 25.51
CA GLU A 617 -3.20 -14.64 24.89
C GLU A 617 -3.85 -16.01 25.13
N GLY A 618 -5.08 -16.00 25.64
CA GLY A 618 -5.83 -17.23 25.96
C GLY A 618 -5.45 -17.91 27.29
N ASN A 619 -4.50 -17.38 28.08
CA ASN A 619 -4.16 -17.93 29.40
C ASN A 619 -4.07 -16.85 30.49
N SER A 620 -5.22 -16.49 31.06
CA SER A 620 -5.32 -15.48 32.11
C SER A 620 -4.58 -15.86 33.40
N LYS A 621 -4.46 -17.16 33.72
CA LYS A 621 -3.72 -17.64 34.89
C LYS A 621 -2.24 -17.27 34.80
N VAL A 622 -1.59 -17.60 33.68
CA VAL A 622 -0.17 -17.26 33.47
C VAL A 622 0.03 -15.75 33.29
N SER A 623 -0.91 -15.05 32.66
CA SER A 623 -0.86 -13.58 32.58
C SER A 623 -0.93 -12.91 33.95
N SER A 624 -1.67 -13.47 34.90
CA SER A 624 -1.74 -12.95 36.28
C SER A 624 -0.56 -13.36 37.17
N ASP A 625 0.10 -14.49 36.86
CA ASP A 625 1.29 -14.97 37.55
C ASP A 625 2.21 -15.69 36.55
N ASN A 626 3.17 -14.94 36.01
CA ASN A 626 4.10 -15.45 35.01
C ASN A 626 4.96 -16.61 35.55
N TRP A 627 5.20 -16.69 36.85
CA TRP A 627 6.23 -17.56 37.41
C TRP A 627 5.79 -18.99 37.60
N THR A 628 4.61 -19.23 38.19
CA THR A 628 4.21 -20.58 38.61
C THR A 628 4.11 -21.54 37.44
N ASP A 629 3.28 -21.20 36.45
CA ASP A 629 3.03 -22.06 35.28
C ASP A 629 3.83 -21.64 34.04
N GLY A 630 4.24 -20.37 33.95
CA GLY A 630 4.96 -19.81 32.80
C GLY A 630 6.49 -19.92 32.89
N VAL A 631 7.05 -20.21 34.08
CA VAL A 631 8.51 -20.35 34.29
C VAL A 631 8.86 -21.63 35.05
N TRP A 632 8.43 -21.78 36.31
CA TRP A 632 8.86 -22.91 37.15
C TRP A 632 8.31 -24.26 36.68
N ALA A 633 7.06 -24.31 36.22
CA ALA A 633 6.50 -25.50 35.58
C ALA A 633 7.10 -25.78 34.18
N GLN A 634 7.93 -24.88 33.66
CA GLN A 634 8.54 -24.97 32.33
C GLN A 634 9.98 -25.47 32.36
N PHE A 635 10.53 -25.78 33.54
CA PHE A 635 11.86 -26.37 33.67
C PHE A 635 12.03 -27.61 32.82
N ASP A 636 13.26 -27.82 32.36
CA ASP A 636 13.62 -29.05 31.66
C ASP A 636 13.37 -30.27 32.57
N LYS A 637 12.94 -31.36 31.95
CA LYS A 637 12.58 -32.59 32.67
C LYS A 637 13.73 -33.11 33.54
N SER A 638 14.97 -32.97 33.09
CA SER A 638 16.15 -33.40 33.86
C SER A 638 16.31 -32.62 35.17
N LEU A 639 16.00 -31.32 35.18
CA LEU A 639 16.02 -30.49 36.39
C LEU A 639 14.86 -30.85 37.33
N VAL A 640 13.69 -31.13 36.77
CA VAL A 640 12.53 -31.60 37.55
C VAL A 640 12.87 -32.94 38.23
N GLU A 641 13.50 -33.87 37.52
CA GLU A 641 13.94 -35.17 38.05
C GLU A 641 15.05 -35.03 39.12
N GLN A 642 15.93 -34.03 39.01
CA GLN A 642 16.94 -33.70 40.03
C GLN A 642 16.33 -33.08 41.29
N GLY A 643 15.15 -32.47 41.18
CA GLY A 643 14.43 -31.84 42.28
C GLY A 643 14.92 -30.43 42.58
N VAL A 644 14.31 -29.43 41.94
CA VAL A 644 14.54 -28.01 42.28
C VAL A 644 13.70 -27.64 43.51
N SER A 645 14.39 -27.23 44.58
CA SER A 645 13.75 -26.78 45.83
C SER A 645 12.95 -25.49 45.65
N ASP A 646 12.01 -25.23 46.56
CA ASP A 646 11.26 -23.97 46.51
C ASP A 646 12.16 -22.78 46.86
N GLU A 647 13.18 -22.96 47.70
CA GLU A 647 14.21 -21.96 47.98
C GLU A 647 14.96 -21.55 46.72
N GLU A 648 15.37 -22.52 45.89
CA GLU A 648 16.02 -22.25 44.60
C GLU A 648 15.10 -21.53 43.62
N LYS A 649 13.82 -21.93 43.54
CA LYS A 649 12.81 -21.24 42.72
C LYS A 649 12.62 -19.80 43.15
N GLN A 650 12.49 -19.53 44.45
CA GLN A 650 12.34 -18.16 44.96
C GLN A 650 13.62 -17.34 44.77
N ALA A 651 14.81 -17.94 44.87
CA ALA A 651 16.08 -17.24 44.65
C ALA A 651 16.24 -16.71 43.22
N MET A 652 15.51 -17.27 42.24
CA MET A 652 15.48 -16.74 40.88
C MET A 652 14.77 -15.40 40.77
N LYS A 653 13.76 -15.16 41.62
CA LYS A 653 12.90 -13.98 41.58
C LYS A 653 13.63 -12.78 42.15
N MET A 654 13.93 -11.81 41.30
CA MET A 654 14.36 -10.51 41.77
C MET A 654 13.18 -9.70 42.33
N ALA A 655 13.41 -9.00 43.43
CA ALA A 655 12.36 -8.21 44.09
C ALA A 655 11.95 -6.95 43.31
N ASP A 656 12.84 -6.47 42.44
CA ASP A 656 12.68 -5.22 41.69
C ASP A 656 13.55 -5.29 40.43
N TYR A 657 13.35 -4.38 39.47
CA TYR A 657 14.08 -4.37 38.19
C TYR A 657 15.62 -4.35 38.38
N GLN A 658 16.37 -4.94 37.46
CA GLN A 658 17.78 -4.58 37.25
C GLN A 658 17.87 -3.15 36.66
N PRO A 659 19.01 -2.45 36.79
CA PRO A 659 19.26 -1.22 36.06
C PRO A 659 18.94 -1.37 34.56
N PHE A 660 18.42 -0.32 33.96
CA PHE A 660 18.20 -0.20 32.52
C PHE A 660 18.19 1.27 32.12
N SER A 661 18.78 1.55 30.96
CA SER A 661 18.78 2.89 30.35
C SER A 661 17.36 3.31 29.93
N LYS A 662 17.14 4.61 29.74
CA LYS A 662 15.82 5.17 29.49
C LYS A 662 15.11 4.52 28.29
N VAL A 663 13.88 4.07 28.52
CA VAL A 663 13.02 3.38 27.55
C VAL A 663 11.55 3.73 27.78
N THR A 664 10.77 3.89 26.72
CA THR A 664 9.33 4.04 26.80
C THR A 664 8.70 2.66 26.96
N SER A 665 7.98 2.44 28.06
CA SER A 665 7.33 1.15 28.34
C SER A 665 5.82 1.24 28.20
N HIS A 666 5.25 0.26 27.52
CA HIS A 666 3.81 0.08 27.36
C HIS A 666 3.31 -1.08 28.23
N THR A 667 2.00 -1.19 28.43
CA THR A 667 1.43 -2.50 28.81
C THR A 667 1.61 -3.48 27.65
N ALA A 668 1.64 -4.79 27.91
CA ALA A 668 1.84 -5.79 26.85
C ALA A 668 0.82 -5.67 25.70
N GLN A 669 -0.45 -5.34 26.00
CA GLN A 669 -1.50 -5.18 25.00
C GLN A 669 -1.32 -3.91 24.15
N VAL A 670 -0.88 -2.80 24.75
CA VAL A 670 -0.57 -1.59 23.97
C VAL A 670 0.71 -1.81 23.15
N ALA A 671 1.71 -2.50 23.71
CA ALA A 671 2.91 -2.90 22.99
C ALA A 671 2.58 -3.75 21.75
N TYR A 672 1.62 -4.68 21.87
CA TYR A 672 1.13 -5.46 20.74
C TYR A 672 0.67 -4.58 19.58
N GLU A 673 -0.20 -3.60 19.83
CA GLU A 673 -0.67 -2.69 18.79
C GLU A 673 0.46 -1.84 18.22
N ARG A 674 1.31 -1.26 19.08
CA ARG A 674 2.42 -0.40 18.63
C ARG A 674 3.46 -1.13 17.81
N VAL A 675 3.85 -2.34 18.21
CA VAL A 675 4.78 -3.18 17.44
C VAL A 675 4.17 -3.51 16.09
N LEU A 676 2.90 -3.90 16.04
CA LEU A 676 2.26 -4.23 14.77
C LEU A 676 2.07 -3.04 13.86
N ASP A 677 1.94 -1.83 14.39
CA ASP A 677 1.81 -0.61 13.58
C ASP A 677 3.18 -0.06 13.12
N TYR A 678 4.21 -0.13 13.97
CA TYR A 678 5.44 0.64 13.77
C TYR A 678 6.73 -0.15 13.72
N ALA A 679 6.79 -1.44 14.09
CA ALA A 679 8.05 -2.19 14.00
C ALA A 679 8.46 -2.55 12.56
N GLY A 680 9.75 -2.86 12.38
CA GLY A 680 10.39 -3.20 11.11
C GLY A 680 10.66 -1.95 10.27
N ALA A 681 10.95 -2.12 8.99
CA ALA A 681 11.12 -0.99 8.05
C ALA A 681 9.76 -0.33 7.76
N SER A 682 9.20 0.35 8.77
CA SER A 682 7.78 0.71 8.87
C SER A 682 7.43 2.03 8.19
N LEU A 683 8.42 2.86 7.84
CA LEU A 683 8.20 4.02 6.98
C LEU A 683 7.55 3.59 5.67
N ARG A 684 8.01 2.46 5.10
CA ARG A 684 7.51 1.90 3.84
C ARG A 684 7.50 0.38 3.86
N ARG A 685 6.60 -0.27 4.62
CA ARG A 685 6.54 -1.74 4.66
C ARG A 685 6.32 -2.34 3.27
N ASP A 686 7.09 -3.38 2.96
CA ASP A 686 6.85 -4.18 1.76
C ASP A 686 5.65 -5.13 1.94
N GLU A 687 5.30 -5.84 0.87
CA GLU A 687 4.18 -6.80 0.90
C GLU A 687 4.38 -7.91 1.94
N ILE A 688 5.62 -8.37 2.14
CA ILE A 688 5.95 -9.43 3.08
C ILE A 688 5.70 -8.97 4.51
N ASP A 689 6.20 -7.80 4.91
CA ASP A 689 5.97 -7.26 6.25
C ASP A 689 4.48 -6.99 6.48
N ARG A 690 3.77 -6.41 5.50
CA ARG A 690 2.31 -6.22 5.57
C ARG A 690 1.57 -7.54 5.78
N ARG A 691 1.96 -8.60 5.07
CA ARG A 691 1.40 -9.96 5.22
C ARG A 691 1.63 -10.50 6.62
N ILE A 692 2.87 -10.46 7.12
CA ILE A 692 3.20 -10.96 8.47
C ILE A 692 2.40 -10.24 9.55
N ILE A 693 2.29 -8.90 9.46
CA ILE A 693 1.45 -8.13 10.38
C ILE A 693 -0.02 -8.56 10.29
N GLY A 694 -0.56 -8.72 9.09
CA GLY A 694 -1.92 -9.22 8.87
C GLY A 694 -2.15 -10.61 9.48
N GLU A 695 -1.19 -11.52 9.31
CA GLU A 695 -1.22 -12.87 9.88
C GLU A 695 -1.20 -12.85 11.41
N VAL A 696 -0.35 -12.01 12.02
CA VAL A 696 -0.28 -11.85 13.49
C VAL A 696 -1.60 -11.27 14.03
N ARG A 697 -2.19 -10.27 13.35
CA ARG A 697 -3.51 -9.71 13.73
C ARG A 697 -4.60 -10.77 13.64
N ALA A 698 -4.66 -11.50 12.51
CA ALA A 698 -5.65 -12.53 12.25
C ALA A 698 -5.47 -13.81 13.10
N GLY A 699 -4.28 -14.05 13.66
CA GLY A 699 -3.96 -15.33 14.30
C GLY A 699 -3.88 -16.50 13.30
N SER A 700 -3.49 -16.21 12.06
CA SER A 700 -3.33 -17.20 10.98
C SER A 700 -1.86 -17.48 10.66
N ALA A 701 -1.58 -18.60 10.00
CA ALA A 701 -0.25 -18.93 9.45
C ALA A 701 -0.45 -19.88 8.25
N PRO A 702 -0.80 -19.36 7.06
CA PRO A 702 -1.30 -20.20 5.97
C PRO A 702 -0.20 -20.97 5.20
N TYR A 703 1.06 -20.53 5.29
CA TYR A 703 2.19 -21.14 4.59
C TYR A 703 2.80 -22.29 5.39
N LYS A 704 3.54 -23.20 4.74
CA LYS A 704 4.23 -24.31 5.41
C LYS A 704 5.42 -24.77 4.58
N GLY A 705 6.41 -25.37 5.24
CA GLY A 705 7.58 -25.95 4.60
C GLY A 705 7.25 -26.94 3.47
N SER A 706 7.96 -26.83 2.34
CA SER A 706 7.78 -27.75 1.21
C SER A 706 8.57 -29.05 1.35
N LYS A 707 9.67 -29.09 2.10
CA LYS A 707 10.58 -30.25 2.09
C LYS A 707 9.98 -31.46 2.82
N MET A 708 10.30 -32.65 2.32
CA MET A 708 9.78 -33.94 2.83
C MET A 708 10.85 -34.80 3.50
N SER A 709 12.10 -34.35 3.50
CA SER A 709 13.19 -35.04 4.18
C SER A 709 14.36 -34.10 4.42
N TYR A 710 15.16 -34.37 5.44
CA TYR A 710 16.40 -33.65 5.72
C TYR A 710 17.44 -34.58 6.39
N TRP A 711 18.70 -34.18 6.40
CA TRP A 711 19.75 -34.87 7.13
C TRP A 711 19.90 -34.26 8.52
N ASP A 712 19.81 -35.07 9.57
CA ASP A 712 20.03 -34.60 10.95
C ASP A 712 21.52 -34.39 11.26
N GLU A 713 21.81 -33.77 12.41
CA GLU A 713 23.17 -33.55 12.90
C GLU A 713 24.02 -34.83 13.06
N LYS A 714 23.39 -36.02 13.08
CA LYS A 714 24.05 -37.33 13.18
C LYS A 714 24.26 -37.97 11.81
N GLY A 715 23.87 -37.29 10.73
CA GLY A 715 23.96 -37.80 9.36
C GLY A 715 22.89 -38.82 9.00
N ASN A 716 21.78 -38.90 9.73
CA ASN A 716 20.65 -39.75 9.37
C ASN A 716 19.69 -38.99 8.45
N LEU A 717 19.19 -39.67 7.41
CA LEU A 717 18.10 -39.15 6.60
C LEU A 717 16.78 -39.29 7.38
N VAL A 718 16.17 -38.18 7.71
CA VAL A 718 14.84 -38.09 8.33
C VAL A 718 13.82 -37.84 7.23
N THR A 719 12.81 -38.72 7.11
CA THR A 719 11.67 -38.53 6.21
C THR A 719 10.46 -38.03 7.00
N LEU A 720 9.82 -36.99 6.48
CA LEU A 720 8.69 -36.31 7.10
C LEU A 720 7.36 -36.83 6.53
N LYS A 721 6.32 -36.68 7.35
CA LYS A 721 4.91 -36.73 6.93
C LYS A 721 4.39 -35.30 6.85
N ASP A 722 3.28 -35.11 6.15
CA ASP A 722 2.63 -33.79 6.10
C ASP A 722 2.24 -33.26 7.49
N SER A 723 1.94 -34.14 8.45
CA SER A 723 1.64 -33.78 9.84
C SER A 723 2.84 -33.21 10.62
N ASP A 724 4.06 -33.46 10.15
CA ASP A 724 5.28 -32.96 10.77
C ASP A 724 5.56 -31.50 10.36
N LYS A 725 4.97 -31.05 9.24
CA LYS A 725 5.04 -29.66 8.77
C LYS A 725 4.14 -28.78 9.62
N LYS A 726 4.68 -27.67 10.10
CA LYS A 726 3.98 -26.74 10.99
C LYS A 726 3.56 -25.47 10.22
N PRO A 727 2.33 -24.98 10.36
CA PRO A 727 1.89 -23.78 9.63
C PRO A 727 2.64 -22.52 10.08
N GLY A 728 3.16 -21.75 9.15
CA GLY A 728 4.08 -20.63 9.32
C GLY A 728 5.56 -21.04 9.35
N ILE A 729 5.89 -22.32 9.50
CA ILE A 729 7.28 -22.77 9.55
C ILE A 729 7.69 -23.21 8.15
N ILE A 730 8.34 -22.30 7.41
CA ILE A 730 8.75 -22.48 6.02
C ILE A 730 10.17 -23.05 5.90
N ASP A 731 10.51 -23.63 4.76
CA ASP A 731 11.84 -24.24 4.51
C ASP A 731 12.70 -23.43 3.51
N THR A 732 12.06 -22.63 2.67
CA THR A 732 12.67 -21.76 1.65
C THR A 732 11.75 -20.55 1.40
N PRO A 733 12.26 -19.39 0.94
CA PRO A 733 11.41 -18.22 0.66
C PRO A 733 10.23 -18.52 -0.28
N SER A 734 10.39 -19.45 -1.23
CA SER A 734 9.32 -19.79 -2.19
C SER A 734 8.10 -20.47 -1.55
N ASP A 735 8.21 -20.97 -0.32
CA ASP A 735 7.07 -21.48 0.46
C ASP A 735 6.13 -20.35 0.91
N ALA A 736 6.60 -19.10 0.94
CA ALA A 736 5.89 -17.93 1.43
C ALA A 736 5.40 -17.03 0.29
N ALA A 737 4.12 -17.15 -0.07
CA ALA A 737 3.42 -16.23 -0.98
C ALA A 737 4.13 -15.87 -2.32
N GLY A 738 5.04 -16.71 -2.82
CA GLY A 738 5.81 -16.43 -4.05
C GLY A 738 7.25 -15.97 -3.83
N GLY A 739 7.71 -15.79 -2.59
CA GLY A 739 9.09 -15.43 -2.25
C GLY A 739 9.38 -13.93 -2.37
N TYR A 740 10.57 -13.57 -2.84
CA TYR A 740 10.99 -12.17 -3.01
C TYR A 740 10.06 -11.43 -3.98
N VAL A 741 9.65 -10.21 -3.60
CA VAL A 741 8.80 -9.33 -4.41
C VAL A 741 9.63 -8.16 -4.92
N GLU A 742 9.36 -7.71 -6.15
CA GLU A 742 9.98 -6.50 -6.69
C GLU A 742 9.52 -5.28 -5.90
N MET A 743 10.47 -4.45 -5.49
CA MET A 743 10.18 -3.25 -4.70
C MET A 743 9.79 -2.10 -5.61
N LYS A 744 8.77 -1.36 -5.20
CA LYS A 744 8.36 -0.16 -5.91
C LYS A 744 9.41 0.96 -5.73
N LYS A 745 9.87 1.50 -6.85
CA LYS A 745 10.79 2.64 -6.88
C LYS A 745 10.05 3.93 -6.55
N GLY A 746 10.70 4.81 -5.80
CA GLY A 746 10.17 6.13 -5.51
C GLY A 746 10.73 7.21 -6.43
N TYR A 747 10.17 8.41 -6.29
CA TYR A 747 10.69 9.59 -6.94
C TYR A 747 11.89 10.15 -6.17
N LEU A 748 13.06 10.14 -6.80
CA LEU A 748 14.27 10.75 -6.25
C LEU A 748 14.24 12.26 -6.52
N TRP A 749 14.15 13.05 -5.44
CA TRP A 749 14.27 14.50 -5.53
C TRP A 749 15.70 14.92 -5.84
N PRO A 750 15.90 15.99 -6.64
CA PRO A 750 17.22 16.58 -6.85
C PRO A 750 17.89 17.00 -5.52
N ASP A 751 19.20 16.84 -5.49
CA ASP A 751 20.15 17.24 -4.44
C ASP A 751 21.36 17.81 -5.21
N SER A 752 21.37 19.14 -5.38
CA SER A 752 22.21 19.85 -6.34
C SER A 752 23.67 19.94 -5.89
N ASP A 753 23.92 20.00 -4.59
CA ASP A 753 25.26 20.05 -4.01
C ASP A 753 25.78 18.71 -3.47
N ASN A 754 24.94 17.66 -3.48
CA ASN A 754 25.22 16.29 -3.05
C ASN A 754 25.53 16.15 -1.56
N ASP A 755 24.87 16.94 -0.72
CA ASP A 755 25.01 16.89 0.74
C ASP A 755 24.03 15.94 1.45
N GLY A 756 23.20 15.23 0.66
CA GLY A 756 22.25 14.22 1.14
C GLY A 756 20.91 14.78 1.60
N ILE A 757 20.68 16.08 1.45
CA ILE A 757 19.42 16.75 1.70
C ILE A 757 18.84 17.18 0.34
N PRO A 758 17.57 16.85 0.02
CA PRO A 758 16.98 17.30 -1.24
C PRO A 758 16.78 18.82 -1.29
N ASP A 759 16.98 19.43 -2.46
CA ASP A 759 16.82 20.89 -2.68
C ASP A 759 15.47 21.39 -2.19
N ILE A 760 14.41 20.61 -2.43
CA ILE A 760 13.04 20.98 -2.03
C ILE A 760 12.90 21.06 -0.50
N TRP A 761 13.63 20.22 0.23
CA TRP A 761 13.66 20.22 1.68
C TRP A 761 14.44 21.44 2.15
N GLU A 762 15.66 21.65 1.65
CA GLU A 762 16.49 22.80 2.00
C GLU A 762 15.76 24.14 1.82
N LEU A 763 15.11 24.34 0.67
CA LEU A 763 14.31 25.54 0.39
C LEU A 763 13.15 25.71 1.38
N ALA A 764 12.54 24.61 1.84
CA ALA A 764 11.47 24.64 2.85
C ALA A 764 11.97 25.14 4.21
N TYR A 765 13.27 25.00 4.50
CA TYR A 765 13.90 25.39 5.77
C TYR A 765 14.85 26.58 5.67
N GLY A 766 14.97 27.18 4.49
CA GLY A 766 15.81 28.36 4.24
C GLY A 766 17.30 28.04 4.22
N LEU A 767 17.66 26.80 3.91
CA LEU A 767 19.02 26.37 3.57
C LEU A 767 19.33 26.67 2.10
N ASN A 768 20.58 26.50 1.68
CA ASN A 768 21.03 26.84 0.33
C ASN A 768 21.39 25.56 -0.46
N PRO A 769 20.59 25.16 -1.46
CA PRO A 769 20.81 23.93 -2.26
C PRO A 769 22.09 23.83 -3.08
N GLU A 770 22.98 24.80 -2.94
CA GLU A 770 24.25 24.90 -3.65
C GLU A 770 25.43 25.03 -2.66
N ASP A 771 25.20 24.88 -1.35
CA ASP A 771 26.21 24.94 -0.28
C ASP A 771 26.21 23.67 0.58
N PRO A 772 27.04 22.67 0.20
CA PRO A 772 27.02 21.36 0.85
C PRO A 772 27.60 21.38 2.27
N SER A 773 28.15 22.54 2.70
CA SER A 773 28.67 22.69 4.05
C SER A 773 27.55 22.88 5.07
N ASP A 774 26.35 23.28 4.64
CA ASP A 774 25.25 23.60 5.55
C ASP A 774 24.56 22.35 6.13
N ALA A 775 24.58 21.19 5.44
CA ALA A 775 24.12 19.90 5.98
C ALA A 775 24.70 19.57 7.37
N ASN A 776 25.97 19.90 7.59
CA ASN A 776 26.70 19.61 8.82
C ASN A 776 26.59 20.71 9.88
N VAL A 777 25.92 21.83 9.56
CA VAL A 777 25.69 22.93 10.50
C VAL A 777 24.50 22.61 11.40
N ILE A 778 24.61 23.00 12.67
CA ILE A 778 23.49 23.01 13.61
C ILE A 778 22.83 24.39 13.50
N SER A 779 21.77 24.49 12.67
CA SER A 779 21.04 25.74 12.46
C SER A 779 19.88 25.86 13.45
N SER A 780 19.77 26.98 14.16
CA SER A 780 18.66 27.21 15.10
C SER A 780 17.28 27.34 14.42
N SER A 781 17.25 27.60 13.11
CA SER A 781 16.04 27.59 12.28
C SER A 781 15.54 26.19 11.97
N VAL A 782 16.43 25.19 11.97
CA VAL A 782 16.16 23.79 11.61
C VAL A 782 16.03 22.93 12.88
N ASP A 783 17.00 23.05 13.78
CA ASP A 783 16.97 22.48 15.13
C ASP A 783 16.95 23.59 16.19
N PRO A 784 15.76 24.02 16.66
CA PRO A 784 15.65 24.99 17.76
C PRO A 784 16.34 24.53 19.05
N ASN A 785 16.59 23.23 19.21
CA ASN A 785 17.27 22.68 20.39
C ASN A 785 18.80 22.68 20.26
N GLY A 786 19.35 22.92 19.06
CA GLY A 786 20.77 23.12 18.81
C GLY A 786 21.66 21.91 19.10
N ARG A 787 21.19 20.69 18.82
CA ARG A 787 21.91 19.44 19.11
C ARG A 787 22.22 18.58 17.89
N TYR A 788 21.44 18.71 16.82
CA TYR A 788 21.52 17.89 15.61
C TYR A 788 21.86 18.75 14.41
N SER A 789 22.69 18.24 13.51
CA SER A 789 22.96 18.94 12.24
C SER A 789 21.71 18.96 11.34
N ASN A 790 21.67 19.84 10.35
CA ASN A 790 20.55 19.92 9.39
C ASN A 790 20.28 18.55 8.73
N LEU A 791 21.33 17.81 8.39
CA LEU A 791 21.26 16.44 7.87
C LEU A 791 20.60 15.46 8.85
N GLU A 792 20.97 15.51 10.13
CA GLU A 792 20.36 14.65 11.16
C GLU A 792 18.88 15.00 11.40
N VAL A 793 18.53 16.29 11.32
CA VAL A 793 17.13 16.73 11.40
C VAL A 793 16.34 16.26 10.19
N TYR A 794 16.92 16.30 8.98
CA TYR A 794 16.30 15.74 7.79
C TYR A 794 15.95 14.27 8.00
N PHE A 795 16.92 13.44 8.41
CA PHE A 795 16.68 12.01 8.66
C PHE A 795 15.62 11.74 9.73
N HIS A 796 15.55 12.60 10.77
CA HIS A 796 14.50 12.51 11.78
C HIS A 796 13.13 12.93 11.22
N ASN A 797 13.06 14.00 10.42
CA ASN A 797 11.81 14.51 9.86
C ASN A 797 11.10 13.46 9.00
N LEU A 798 11.86 12.64 8.26
CA LEU A 798 11.32 11.51 7.49
C LEU A 798 10.52 10.51 8.36
N VAL A 799 10.85 10.38 9.65
CA VAL A 799 10.29 9.34 10.54
C VAL A 799 9.71 9.89 11.85
N GLN A 800 9.67 11.21 12.06
CA GLN A 800 9.26 11.80 13.33
C GLN A 800 7.84 11.43 13.75
N HIS A 801 6.96 11.22 12.77
CA HIS A 801 5.58 10.80 12.99
C HIS A 801 5.51 9.35 13.51
N ILE A 802 6.40 8.48 13.04
CA ILE A 802 6.57 7.12 13.57
C ILE A 802 7.04 7.21 15.02
N VAL A 803 8.09 7.99 15.29
CA VAL A 803 8.62 8.21 16.66
C VAL A 803 7.55 8.77 17.61
N TYR A 804 6.69 9.66 17.13
CA TYR A 804 5.57 10.20 17.91
C TYR A 804 4.54 9.11 18.23
N TYR A 805 4.01 8.43 17.20
CA TYR A 805 2.90 7.50 17.37
C TYR A 805 3.30 6.18 18.03
N GLN A 806 4.51 5.67 17.78
CA GLN A 806 4.99 4.43 18.38
C GLN A 806 5.06 4.52 19.91
N ASN A 807 5.31 5.72 20.45
CA ASN A 807 5.43 5.97 21.89
C ASN A 807 4.09 6.36 22.55
N GLN A 808 2.99 6.47 21.78
CA GLN A 808 1.69 6.87 22.32
C GLN A 808 1.10 5.80 23.24
N GLY A 809 0.71 6.21 24.45
CA GLY A 809 0.20 5.31 25.49
C GLY A 809 1.30 4.63 26.31
N GLY A 810 2.57 4.94 26.04
CA GLY A 810 3.71 4.48 26.82
C GLY A 810 4.09 5.44 27.94
N GLN A 811 4.91 4.96 28.86
CA GLN A 811 5.50 5.74 29.94
C GLN A 811 7.03 5.67 29.85
N PRO A 812 7.73 6.80 29.73
CA PRO A 812 9.18 6.83 29.83
C PRO A 812 9.64 6.35 31.21
N MET A 813 10.52 5.36 31.24
CA MET A 813 11.07 4.77 32.46
C MET A 813 12.59 4.70 32.36
N GLU A 814 13.29 4.82 33.48
CA GLU A 814 14.74 4.63 33.59
C GLU A 814 15.03 4.06 34.99
N ARG A 815 16.01 3.15 35.09
CA ARG A 815 16.57 2.74 36.36
C ARG A 815 18.08 2.75 36.29
N LYS A 816 18.68 3.67 37.04
CA LYS A 816 20.13 3.86 37.10
C LYS A 816 20.82 2.83 37.98
#